data_AF-A0A950QLM3-F1
#
_entry.id   AF-A0A950QLM3-F1
#
_cell.length_a   1.000
_cell.length_b   1.000
_cell.length_c   1.000
_cell.angle_alpha   90.00
_cell.angle_beta   90.00
_cell.angle_gamma   90.00
#
_symmetry.space_group_name_H-M   'P 1'
#
loop_
_entity.id
_entity.type
_entity.pdbx_description
1 polymer ?
#
loop_
_entity_poly.entity_id
_entity_poly.type
_entity_poly.pdbx_seq_one_letter_code
_entity_poly.pdbx_strand_id
1 'polypeptide(L)'
;MEPAGDLKVAAQVKEPLVDELRAQTKDIQTRPSFAESIKRKGKLLQVVLRKEDGLTARRVIVGIGRSGNFRKLGVAGEELDKVYNRLHDPKDYGGKNCLVVGGGDSAMETAIALVKAGANVTISYRSKEFSRAKPENIEMVLQLAKNPAAPAEVIEPKSERITTAAGEFMGKDMRPGSLRLMLGSKVKRIAERDVALVNGDGKDETIPNDVVFAMIGREAPLGFFRRSGIRISGEWSPGRIASLVFVLAVCTFIYHWKKTGLGGFDHLPILRNIARIGDVWASKGWFPYNVTAGWGDAQSPLSQTLKITLGEPGFYYSTVYCILIVVFGLRRIQRRQTPYVRLQTWTLAAFQIIPLFLLPYIILPWLGHAGVFDHGVMGKVADALFPKAGYGHGREYWRAFGFILAWPLFFWNVFTSQPMWTWLTISAIQTFVIIPGIIYVWGKGAYCGWICSCGALAETMGDAHRTKMPHGPFWNRLNLAGQVILAVAFLLLGLRILGWMHIGWAERGFSAIFHDAPVINYAWLVDLVLAGIVGVGLYFHFSGRVWCRFFCPLAALMHIYARFSRFGILAEKKKCISCNVCTSVCHMGIDIMNFANKGVPMKDPECVRCSACVQNCPTGVLAFGQTDQAGVPIKFDHIPASPVRMREGTGAGH
;
A
#
# COMPACT_ATOMS: atom_id res chain seq x y z
N MET A 1 -23.48 -10.96 -17.33
CA MET A 1 -22.49 -12.05 -17.33
C MET A 1 -23.29 -13.30 -17.63
N GLU A 2 -23.10 -13.93 -18.79
CA GLU A 2 -23.78 -15.20 -19.07
C GLU A 2 -23.06 -16.32 -18.31
N PRO A 3 -23.76 -17.10 -17.46
CA PRO A 3 -23.16 -18.25 -16.81
C PRO A 3 -22.70 -19.27 -17.85
N ALA A 4 -21.47 -19.77 -17.71
CA ALA A 4 -20.90 -20.81 -18.57
C ALA A 4 -21.50 -22.21 -18.32
N GLY A 5 -22.30 -22.38 -17.26
CA GLY A 5 -23.00 -23.62 -16.96
C GLY A 5 -24.48 -23.58 -17.36
N ASP A 6 -25.17 -24.69 -17.09
CA ASP A 6 -26.59 -24.87 -17.42
C ASP A 6 -27.53 -24.00 -16.58
N LEU A 7 -27.01 -23.50 -15.45
CA LEU A 7 -27.74 -22.64 -14.52
C LEU A 7 -27.85 -21.23 -15.11
N LYS A 8 -29.08 -20.84 -15.49
CA LYS A 8 -29.38 -19.49 -16.01
C LYS A 8 -29.99 -18.64 -14.90
N VAL A 9 -29.70 -17.34 -14.96
CA VAL A 9 -30.20 -16.35 -14.00
C VAL A 9 -30.72 -15.16 -14.80
N ALA A 10 -32.04 -15.07 -14.91
CA ALA A 10 -32.72 -13.99 -15.64
C ALA A 10 -33.48 -13.04 -14.70
N ALA A 11 -33.94 -13.53 -13.54
CA ALA A 11 -34.68 -12.75 -12.57
C ALA A 11 -33.86 -11.57 -12.00
N GLN A 12 -34.48 -10.38 -12.01
CA GLN A 12 -33.89 -9.13 -11.50
C GLN A 12 -34.20 -8.89 -10.00
N VAL A 13 -35.11 -9.67 -9.44
CA VAL A 13 -35.61 -9.51 -8.05
C VAL A 13 -35.57 -10.85 -7.31
N LYS A 14 -35.44 -10.79 -5.98
CA LYS A 14 -35.08 -11.93 -5.14
C LYS A 14 -36.07 -13.08 -5.21
N GLU A 15 -37.36 -12.82 -5.09
CA GLU A 15 -38.38 -13.87 -4.98
C GLU A 15 -38.44 -14.69 -6.28
N PRO A 16 -38.59 -14.09 -7.48
CA PRO A 16 -38.48 -14.82 -8.75
C PRO A 16 -37.12 -15.50 -8.96
N LEU A 17 -36.03 -14.90 -8.46
CA LEU A 17 -34.70 -15.52 -8.52
C LEU A 17 -34.65 -16.82 -7.71
N VAL A 18 -35.21 -16.84 -6.50
CA VAL A 18 -35.25 -18.05 -5.67
C VAL A 18 -36.09 -19.12 -6.34
N ASP A 19 -37.23 -18.76 -6.93
CA ASP A 19 -38.12 -19.69 -7.62
C ASP A 19 -37.47 -20.25 -8.90
N GLU A 20 -36.80 -19.40 -9.69
CA GLU A 20 -36.01 -19.78 -10.86
C GLU A 20 -34.90 -20.78 -10.49
N LEU A 21 -34.13 -20.47 -9.44
CA LEU A 21 -33.07 -21.35 -8.95
C LEU A 21 -33.62 -22.68 -8.43
N ARG A 22 -34.76 -22.68 -7.71
CA ARG A 22 -35.41 -23.91 -7.24
C ARG A 22 -35.92 -24.76 -8.40
N ALA A 23 -36.52 -24.14 -9.41
CA ALA A 23 -37.01 -24.83 -10.60
C ALA A 23 -35.88 -25.54 -11.35
N GLN A 24 -34.71 -24.90 -11.47
CA GLN A 24 -33.54 -25.46 -12.14
C GLN A 24 -32.77 -26.50 -11.30
N THR A 25 -33.05 -26.62 -10.00
CA THR A 25 -32.30 -27.49 -9.08
C THR A 25 -33.13 -28.60 -8.43
N LYS A 26 -34.34 -28.86 -8.95
CA LYS A 26 -35.23 -29.91 -8.42
C LYS A 26 -34.58 -31.30 -8.37
N ASP A 27 -33.69 -31.58 -9.32
CA ASP A 27 -33.03 -32.89 -9.45
C ASP A 27 -31.82 -33.04 -8.50
N ILE A 28 -31.46 -31.98 -7.78
CA ILE A 28 -30.34 -31.98 -6.84
C ILE A 28 -30.85 -32.29 -5.44
N GLN A 29 -30.50 -33.47 -4.93
CA GLN A 29 -30.76 -33.80 -3.52
C GLN A 29 -29.88 -32.95 -2.60
N THR A 30 -30.51 -32.20 -1.69
CA THR A 30 -29.83 -31.41 -0.67
C THR A 30 -30.11 -31.95 0.72
N ARG A 31 -29.06 -32.04 1.55
CA ARG A 31 -29.18 -32.32 2.98
C ARG A 31 -28.77 -31.08 3.78
N PRO A 32 -29.68 -30.44 4.53
CA PRO A 32 -29.33 -29.34 5.42
C PRO A 32 -28.52 -29.87 6.60
N SER A 33 -27.26 -29.43 6.72
CA SER A 33 -26.40 -29.74 7.86
C SER A 33 -25.45 -28.57 8.15
N PHE A 34 -25.00 -28.43 9.39
CA PHE A 34 -24.05 -27.37 9.77
C PHE A 34 -22.62 -27.93 9.88
N ALA A 35 -21.74 -27.54 8.96
CA ALA A 35 -20.33 -27.97 8.98
C ALA A 35 -19.48 -27.09 9.91
N GLU A 36 -18.81 -27.70 10.88
CA GLU A 36 -17.97 -26.97 11.86
C GLU A 36 -16.51 -26.84 11.42
N SER A 37 -16.00 -27.85 10.72
CA SER A 37 -14.64 -27.91 10.18
C SER A 37 -14.48 -29.00 9.12
N ILE A 38 -13.40 -28.92 8.35
CA ILE A 38 -12.99 -29.97 7.40
C ILE A 38 -11.62 -30.48 7.82
N LYS A 39 -11.47 -31.80 7.96
CA LYS A 39 -10.21 -32.45 8.33
C LYS A 39 -9.76 -33.41 7.24
N ARG A 40 -8.45 -33.55 7.03
CA ARG A 40 -7.92 -34.55 6.11
C ARG A 40 -7.81 -35.91 6.82
N LYS A 41 -8.40 -36.96 6.25
CA LYS A 41 -8.34 -38.34 6.77
C LYS A 41 -7.86 -39.26 5.64
N GLY A 42 -6.54 -39.48 5.57
CA GLY A 42 -5.91 -40.22 4.47
C GLY A 42 -6.08 -39.51 3.12
N LYS A 43 -6.64 -40.23 2.13
CA LYS A 43 -6.94 -39.69 0.78
C LYS A 43 -8.26 -38.92 0.71
N LEU A 44 -9.09 -38.95 1.76
CA LEU A 44 -10.40 -38.31 1.81
C LEU A 44 -10.41 -37.09 2.74
N LEU A 45 -11.44 -36.27 2.59
CA LEU A 45 -11.78 -35.16 3.47
C LEU A 45 -12.96 -35.59 4.35
N GLN A 46 -12.87 -35.35 5.65
CA GLN A 46 -13.95 -35.52 6.60
C GLN A 46 -14.55 -34.15 6.91
N VAL A 47 -15.83 -33.98 6.61
CA VAL A 47 -16.63 -32.81 7.00
C VAL A 47 -17.21 -33.10 8.39
N VAL A 48 -16.75 -32.37 9.39
CA VAL A 48 -17.26 -32.49 10.76
C VAL A 48 -18.56 -31.69 10.84
N LEU A 49 -19.67 -32.36 11.10
CA LEU A 49 -20.98 -31.75 11.25
C LEU A 49 -21.29 -31.49 12.72
N ARG A 50 -22.10 -30.47 12.99
CA ARG A 50 -22.61 -30.17 14.33
C ARG A 50 -23.77 -31.10 14.64
N LYS A 51 -23.68 -31.85 15.76
CA LYS A 51 -24.75 -32.74 16.27
C LYS A 51 -25.13 -33.90 15.34
N GLU A 52 -24.30 -34.20 14.33
CA GLU A 52 -24.53 -35.28 13.37
C GLU A 52 -23.20 -35.99 13.07
N ASP A 53 -23.27 -37.23 12.59
CA ASP A 53 -22.09 -37.95 12.11
C ASP A 53 -21.45 -37.25 10.92
N GLY A 54 -20.12 -37.14 10.94
CA GLY A 54 -19.36 -36.45 9.91
C GLY A 54 -19.43 -37.17 8.55
N LEU A 55 -19.45 -36.39 7.46
CA LEU A 55 -19.45 -36.90 6.10
C LEU A 55 -18.02 -37.10 5.58
N THR A 56 -17.82 -38.08 4.70
CA THR A 56 -16.55 -38.23 3.98
C THR A 56 -16.72 -37.92 2.50
N ALA A 57 -15.78 -37.18 1.93
CA ALA A 57 -15.82 -36.75 0.54
C ALA A 57 -14.42 -36.72 -0.08
N ARG A 58 -14.32 -36.95 -1.39
CA ARG A 58 -13.08 -36.76 -2.14
C ARG A 58 -12.73 -35.28 -2.32
N ARG A 59 -13.76 -34.43 -2.45
CA ARG A 59 -13.64 -32.99 -2.68
C ARG A 59 -14.71 -32.27 -1.85
N VAL A 60 -14.38 -31.09 -1.34
CA VAL A 60 -15.32 -30.22 -0.62
C VAL A 60 -15.22 -28.83 -1.22
N ILE A 61 -16.35 -28.28 -1.67
CA ILE A 61 -16.45 -26.91 -2.18
C ILE A 61 -17.03 -26.04 -1.06
N VAL A 62 -16.29 -25.01 -0.64
CA VAL A 62 -16.69 -24.13 0.46
C VAL A 62 -17.33 -22.86 -0.11
N GLY A 63 -18.66 -22.83 -0.14
CA GLY A 63 -19.48 -21.71 -0.66
C GLY A 63 -20.11 -20.81 0.40
N ILE A 64 -19.50 -20.66 1.59
CA ILE A 64 -20.13 -20.03 2.77
C ILE A 64 -20.33 -18.51 2.69
N GLY A 65 -19.76 -17.84 1.68
CA GLY A 65 -19.86 -16.40 1.49
C GLY A 65 -19.37 -15.59 2.71
N ARG A 66 -19.90 -14.37 2.84
CA ARG A 66 -19.62 -13.47 3.99
C ARG A 66 -20.88 -13.10 4.77
N SER A 67 -22.03 -13.68 4.40
CA SER A 67 -23.33 -13.09 4.72
C SER A 67 -23.94 -13.48 6.07
N GLY A 68 -23.44 -14.55 6.69
CA GLY A 68 -23.95 -15.08 7.96
C GLY A 68 -23.32 -14.49 9.23
N ASN A 69 -22.07 -14.03 9.19
CA ASN A 69 -21.37 -13.51 10.38
C ASN A 69 -21.47 -11.99 10.44
N PHE A 70 -22.37 -11.46 11.27
CA PHE A 70 -22.48 -10.02 11.53
C PHE A 70 -21.52 -9.62 12.66
N ARG A 71 -21.06 -8.37 12.62
CA ARG A 71 -20.34 -7.78 13.75
C ARG A 71 -21.33 -7.52 14.88
N LYS A 72 -20.89 -7.74 16.11
CA LYS A 72 -21.66 -7.42 17.31
C LYS A 72 -21.37 -6.00 17.81
N LEU A 73 -22.38 -5.32 18.32
CA LEU A 73 -22.32 -4.04 19.03
C LEU A 73 -21.57 -4.18 20.35
N GLY A 74 -21.66 -5.36 21.00
CA GLY A 74 -21.02 -5.64 22.28
C GLY A 74 -21.67 -4.88 23.44
N VAL A 75 -22.97 -4.63 23.35
CA VAL A 75 -23.75 -3.89 24.36
C VAL A 75 -24.77 -4.79 25.03
N ALA A 76 -25.12 -4.49 26.28
CA ALA A 76 -26.18 -5.23 26.97
C ALA A 76 -27.51 -5.11 26.21
N GLY A 77 -28.20 -6.24 26.04
CA GLY A 77 -29.48 -6.34 25.32
C GLY A 77 -29.38 -6.48 23.80
N GLU A 78 -28.19 -6.62 23.24
CA GLU A 78 -28.01 -6.89 21.80
C GLU A 78 -28.64 -8.23 21.34
N GLU A 79 -28.77 -9.21 22.23
CA GLU A 79 -29.32 -10.54 21.91
C GLU A 79 -30.87 -10.56 21.94
N LEU A 80 -31.54 -9.43 22.15
CA LEU A 80 -33.01 -9.34 22.12
C LEU A 80 -33.57 -9.56 20.71
N ASP A 81 -34.75 -10.17 20.60
CA ASP A 81 -35.40 -10.51 19.32
C ASP A 81 -35.70 -9.30 18.42
N LYS A 82 -35.75 -8.10 19.00
CA LYS A 82 -35.94 -6.82 18.29
C LYS A 82 -34.67 -6.30 17.59
N VAL A 83 -33.53 -6.99 17.71
CA VAL A 83 -32.25 -6.56 17.15
C VAL A 83 -31.93 -7.37 15.90
N TYR A 84 -31.99 -6.72 14.74
CA TYR A 84 -31.75 -7.31 13.43
C TYR A 84 -30.44 -6.84 12.81
N ASN A 85 -29.83 -7.72 12.01
CA ASN A 85 -28.58 -7.45 11.31
C ASN A 85 -28.79 -7.29 9.78
N ARG A 86 -30.06 -7.28 9.36
CA ARG A 86 -30.52 -7.20 7.97
C ARG A 86 -31.95 -6.67 7.97
N LEU A 87 -32.30 -5.89 6.94
CA LEU A 87 -33.66 -5.49 6.66
C LEU A 87 -34.26 -6.45 5.61
N HIS A 88 -35.38 -7.08 5.96
CA HIS A 88 -36.08 -8.03 5.09
C HIS A 88 -37.18 -7.33 4.30
N ASP A 89 -38.27 -6.95 4.98
CA ASP A 89 -39.34 -6.13 4.41
C ASP A 89 -39.47 -4.82 5.21
N PRO A 90 -39.26 -3.65 4.59
CA PRO A 90 -39.46 -2.37 5.25
C PRO A 90 -40.90 -2.12 5.72
N LYS A 91 -41.91 -2.70 5.05
CA LYS A 91 -43.35 -2.45 5.31
C LYS A 91 -43.78 -2.89 6.71
N ASP A 92 -43.15 -3.92 7.26
CA ASP A 92 -43.42 -4.45 8.60
C ASP A 92 -43.15 -3.45 9.75
N TYR A 93 -42.48 -2.34 9.43
CA TYR A 93 -42.00 -1.35 10.38
C TYR A 93 -42.68 0.01 10.26
N GLY A 94 -43.72 0.14 9.43
CA GLY A 94 -44.51 1.37 9.36
C GLY A 94 -45.04 1.80 10.74
N GLY A 95 -44.88 3.08 11.08
CA GLY A 95 -45.27 3.64 12.38
C GLY A 95 -44.38 3.29 13.57
N LYS A 96 -43.40 2.39 13.43
CA LYS A 96 -42.51 1.96 14.53
C LYS A 96 -41.29 2.86 14.70
N ASN A 97 -40.78 2.95 15.93
CA ASN A 97 -39.53 3.61 16.27
C ASN A 97 -38.34 2.69 15.99
N CYS A 98 -37.65 2.93 14.88
CA CYS A 98 -36.54 2.13 14.39
C CYS A 98 -35.20 2.82 14.69
N LEU A 99 -34.25 2.10 15.27
CA LEU A 99 -32.87 2.57 15.43
C LEU A 99 -31.99 1.86 14.41
N VAL A 100 -31.34 2.59 13.51
CA VAL A 100 -30.34 2.06 12.59
C VAL A 100 -28.95 2.41 13.10
N VAL A 101 -28.14 1.41 13.43
CA VAL A 101 -26.77 1.61 13.93
C VAL A 101 -25.77 1.37 12.82
N GLY A 102 -25.07 2.43 12.39
CA GLY A 102 -24.05 2.33 11.33
C GLY A 102 -24.05 3.53 10.38
N GLY A 103 -23.00 3.60 9.55
CA GLY A 103 -22.79 4.72 8.62
C GLY A 103 -22.27 4.29 7.24
N GLY A 104 -22.46 3.01 6.87
CA GLY A 104 -22.12 2.49 5.53
C GLY A 104 -23.37 2.40 4.64
N ASP A 105 -23.19 2.00 3.38
CA ASP A 105 -24.29 1.88 2.39
C ASP A 105 -25.50 1.14 2.93
N SER A 106 -25.31 -0.06 3.49
CA SER A 106 -26.43 -0.85 4.00
C SER A 106 -27.20 -0.16 5.13
N ALA A 107 -26.54 0.65 5.96
CA ALA A 107 -27.23 1.42 6.99
C ALA A 107 -28.08 2.54 6.37
N MET A 108 -27.52 3.27 5.40
CA MET A 108 -28.24 4.35 4.71
C MET A 108 -29.43 3.83 3.94
N GLU A 109 -29.23 2.79 3.14
CA GLU A 109 -30.29 2.21 2.33
C GLU A 109 -31.40 1.62 3.24
N THR A 110 -31.05 1.03 4.40
CA THR A 110 -32.04 0.55 5.38
C THR A 110 -32.84 1.71 5.97
N ALA A 111 -32.16 2.80 6.36
CA ALA A 111 -32.85 3.98 6.87
C ALA A 111 -33.80 4.58 5.82
N ILE A 112 -33.35 4.75 4.57
CA ILE A 112 -34.16 5.25 3.46
C ILE A 112 -35.40 4.36 3.25
N ALA A 113 -35.21 3.04 3.19
CA ALA A 113 -36.30 2.10 2.98
C ALA A 113 -37.34 2.13 4.12
N LEU A 114 -36.90 2.21 5.37
CA LEU A 114 -37.77 2.30 6.54
C LEU A 114 -38.56 3.62 6.59
N VAL A 115 -37.92 4.76 6.29
CA VAL A 115 -38.59 6.07 6.25
C VAL A 115 -39.71 6.07 5.21
N LYS A 116 -39.45 5.52 4.02
CA LYS A 116 -40.48 5.41 2.97
C LYS A 116 -41.61 4.45 3.33
N ALA A 117 -41.32 3.44 4.14
CA ALA A 117 -42.32 2.56 4.70
C ALA A 117 -43.08 3.19 5.90
N GLY A 118 -42.87 4.47 6.19
CA GLY A 118 -43.60 5.19 7.24
C GLY A 118 -43.04 5.00 8.65
N ALA A 119 -41.82 4.50 8.81
CA ALA A 119 -41.20 4.30 10.13
C ALA A 119 -40.57 5.59 10.69
N ASN A 120 -40.48 5.69 12.02
CA ASN A 120 -39.73 6.74 12.71
C ASN A 120 -38.29 6.27 12.94
N VAL A 121 -37.35 6.72 12.10
CA VAL A 121 -35.99 6.20 12.05
C VAL A 121 -35.02 7.13 12.77
N THR A 122 -34.21 6.58 13.68
CA THR A 122 -33.03 7.25 14.23
C THR A 122 -31.77 6.56 13.71
N ILE A 123 -30.83 7.30 13.13
CA ILE A 123 -29.50 6.76 12.78
C ILE A 123 -28.51 7.09 13.89
N SER A 124 -27.93 6.06 14.53
CA SER A 124 -26.78 6.21 15.42
C SER A 124 -25.49 5.89 14.68
N TYR A 125 -24.59 6.86 14.60
CA TYR A 125 -23.29 6.67 13.96
C TYR A 125 -22.15 7.31 14.74
N ARG A 126 -21.12 6.50 15.04
CA ARG A 126 -19.96 6.87 15.88
C ARG A 126 -19.07 8.00 15.34
N SER A 127 -19.19 8.36 14.07
CA SER A 127 -18.39 9.43 13.46
C SER A 127 -19.23 10.68 13.30
N LYS A 128 -18.58 11.84 13.33
CA LYS A 128 -19.24 13.15 13.20
C LYS A 128 -19.79 13.43 11.80
N GLU A 129 -19.38 12.66 10.81
CA GLU A 129 -19.77 12.80 9.40
C GLU A 129 -19.80 11.44 8.69
N PHE A 130 -20.63 11.30 7.66
CA PHE A 130 -20.69 10.10 6.83
C PHE A 130 -19.56 10.06 5.81
N SER A 131 -18.64 9.11 5.96
CA SER A 131 -17.46 9.00 5.09
C SER A 131 -17.36 7.69 4.31
N ARG A 132 -18.21 6.70 4.65
CA ARG A 132 -18.15 5.32 4.12
C ARG A 132 -19.23 4.99 3.10
N ALA A 133 -20.39 5.60 3.21
CA ALA A 133 -21.49 5.39 2.27
C ALA A 133 -21.26 6.16 0.96
N LYS A 134 -21.94 5.73 -0.09
CA LYS A 134 -21.98 6.42 -1.39
C LYS A 134 -22.59 7.82 -1.23
N PRO A 135 -22.08 8.82 -1.96
CA PRO A 135 -22.58 10.19 -1.90
C PRO A 135 -24.10 10.30 -2.11
N GLU A 136 -24.67 9.55 -3.06
CA GLU A 136 -26.12 9.54 -3.36
C GLU A 136 -26.95 9.11 -2.14
N ASN A 137 -26.52 8.06 -1.44
CA ASN A 137 -27.20 7.57 -0.24
C ASN A 137 -27.09 8.58 0.91
N ILE A 138 -25.94 9.25 1.04
CA ILE A 138 -25.72 10.30 2.05
C ILE A 138 -26.62 11.49 1.76
N GLU A 139 -26.64 11.97 0.52
CA GLU A 139 -27.48 13.08 0.08
C GLU A 139 -28.96 12.78 0.33
N MET A 140 -29.41 11.56 0.00
CA MET A 140 -30.78 11.13 0.24
C MET A 140 -31.15 11.13 1.72
N VAL A 141 -30.28 10.59 2.59
CA VAL A 141 -30.50 10.60 4.04
C VAL A 141 -30.52 12.03 4.60
N LEU A 142 -29.66 12.93 4.10
CA LEU A 142 -29.66 14.33 4.50
C LEU A 142 -30.91 15.08 4.01
N GLN A 143 -31.43 14.75 2.84
CA GLN A 143 -32.69 15.29 2.32
C GLN A 143 -33.88 14.81 3.15
N LEU A 144 -34.00 13.50 3.42
CA LEU A 144 -35.06 12.91 4.23
C LEU A 144 -35.05 13.41 5.68
N ALA A 145 -33.87 13.69 6.24
CA ALA A 145 -33.76 14.29 7.57
C ALA A 145 -34.29 15.73 7.64
N LYS A 146 -34.29 16.47 6.52
CA LYS A 146 -34.83 17.84 6.42
C LYS A 146 -36.30 17.84 6.02
N ASN A 147 -36.67 17.00 5.07
CA ASN A 147 -38.03 16.86 4.55
C ASN A 147 -38.35 15.38 4.35
N PRO A 148 -39.11 14.75 5.25
CA PRO A 148 -39.45 13.34 5.13
C PRO A 148 -40.32 13.01 3.90
N ALA A 149 -40.99 14.00 3.30
CA ALA A 149 -41.79 13.84 2.08
C ALA A 149 -40.99 14.07 0.78
N ALA A 150 -39.66 14.23 0.86
CA ALA A 150 -38.83 14.40 -0.33
C ALA A 150 -38.96 13.18 -1.27
N PRO A 151 -39.00 13.38 -2.61
CA PRO A 151 -39.06 12.29 -3.58
C PRO A 151 -37.73 11.53 -3.56
N ALA A 152 -37.66 10.55 -2.67
CA ALA A 152 -36.57 9.61 -2.60
C ALA A 152 -36.95 8.42 -3.47
N GLU A 153 -36.12 8.04 -4.44
CA GLU A 153 -36.14 6.71 -5.07
C GLU A 153 -34.94 5.91 -4.55
N VAL A 154 -35.16 4.64 -4.17
CA VAL A 154 -34.03 3.72 -3.97
C VAL A 154 -33.73 3.25 -5.38
N ILE A 155 -32.83 3.96 -6.07
CA ILE A 155 -32.43 3.63 -7.43
C ILE A 155 -31.69 2.28 -7.36
N GLU A 156 -32.43 1.18 -7.53
CA GLU A 156 -31.99 -0.22 -7.43
C GLU A 156 -31.01 -0.49 -6.26
N PRO A 157 -31.45 -1.08 -5.15
CA PRO A 157 -30.56 -1.36 -4.03
C PRO A 157 -29.48 -2.35 -4.46
N LYS A 158 -28.25 -1.83 -4.52
CA LYS A 158 -27.07 -2.60 -4.94
C LYS A 158 -26.45 -3.39 -3.79
N SER A 159 -26.89 -3.13 -2.56
CA SER A 159 -26.49 -3.89 -1.37
C SER A 159 -27.31 -5.17 -1.26
N GLU A 160 -26.63 -6.33 -1.23
CA GLU A 160 -27.23 -7.63 -0.87
C GLU A 160 -27.93 -7.66 0.51
N ARG A 161 -27.86 -6.57 1.28
CA ARG A 161 -28.41 -6.47 2.65
C ARG A 161 -29.82 -5.91 2.71
N ILE A 162 -30.35 -5.47 1.59
CA ILE A 162 -31.74 -5.08 1.47
C ILE A 162 -32.32 -5.90 0.35
N THR A 163 -33.22 -6.81 0.73
CA THR A 163 -34.03 -7.53 -0.23
C THR A 163 -35.18 -6.63 -0.58
N THR A 164 -35.05 -5.85 -1.63
CA THR A 164 -36.19 -5.03 -2.03
C THR A 164 -37.10 -5.79 -2.98
N ALA A 165 -38.32 -6.02 -2.52
CA ALA A 165 -39.50 -5.83 -3.34
C ALA A 165 -39.72 -4.32 -3.63
N ALA A 166 -38.71 -3.63 -4.18
CA ALA A 166 -38.73 -2.20 -4.53
C ALA A 166 -38.55 -1.99 -6.03
N GLY A 167 -39.14 -2.88 -6.84
CA GLY A 167 -39.79 -2.41 -8.07
C GLY A 167 -41.20 -1.94 -7.70
N GLU A 168 -41.74 -0.97 -8.46
CA GLU A 168 -43.15 -0.51 -8.67
C GLU A 168 -44.27 -0.70 -7.59
N PHE A 169 -43.98 -1.22 -6.40
CA PHE A 169 -44.92 -1.73 -5.40
C PHE A 169 -44.84 -0.98 -4.06
N MET A 170 -44.17 0.18 -4.02
CA MET A 170 -44.42 1.17 -2.96
C MET A 170 -45.70 1.89 -3.34
N GLY A 171 -46.84 1.42 -2.80
CA GLY A 171 -48.15 2.02 -3.08
C GLY A 171 -48.14 3.52 -2.81
N LYS A 172 -48.85 4.28 -3.64
CA LYS A 172 -48.95 5.75 -3.61
C LYS A 172 -49.52 6.34 -2.30
N ASP A 173 -49.90 5.49 -1.33
CA ASP A 173 -50.74 5.85 -0.18
C ASP A 173 -50.04 5.73 1.20
N MET A 174 -48.72 5.51 1.27
CA MET A 174 -48.02 5.45 2.57
C MET A 174 -47.59 6.85 3.06
N ARG A 175 -47.97 7.22 4.29
CA ARG A 175 -47.48 8.45 4.94
C ARG A 175 -45.96 8.38 5.12
N PRO A 176 -45.19 9.40 4.70
CA PRO A 176 -43.75 9.43 4.91
C PRO A 176 -43.42 9.38 6.41
N GLY A 177 -42.41 8.59 6.78
CA GLY A 177 -41.94 8.44 8.15
C GLY A 177 -41.15 9.66 8.64
N SER A 178 -40.24 9.47 9.59
CA SER A 178 -39.34 10.53 10.06
C SER A 178 -37.89 10.03 10.17
N LEU A 179 -36.92 10.94 10.08
CA LEU A 179 -35.49 10.57 10.13
C LEU A 179 -34.71 11.52 11.04
N ARG A 180 -34.19 10.99 12.15
CA ARG A 180 -33.32 11.69 13.10
C ARG A 180 -31.88 11.20 12.95
N LEU A 181 -30.91 12.12 12.84
CA LEU A 181 -29.49 11.80 12.75
C LEU A 181 -28.77 12.06 14.08
N MET A 182 -28.17 11.03 14.66
CA MET A 182 -27.33 11.13 15.86
C MET A 182 -25.87 10.81 15.50
N LEU A 183 -25.18 11.80 14.93
CA LEU A 183 -23.76 11.68 14.57
C LEU A 183 -22.87 11.80 15.81
N GLY A 184 -21.71 11.14 15.79
CA GLY A 184 -20.83 11.01 16.95
C GLY A 184 -21.38 10.15 18.09
N SER A 185 -22.53 9.49 17.92
CA SER A 185 -23.20 8.74 18.99
C SER A 185 -22.75 7.28 19.11
N LYS A 186 -22.95 6.69 20.28
CA LYS A 186 -22.70 5.27 20.56
C LYS A 186 -23.84 4.66 21.36
N VAL A 187 -24.28 3.47 20.96
CA VAL A 187 -25.24 2.68 21.76
C VAL A 187 -24.53 2.18 23.03
N LYS A 188 -25.20 2.31 24.18
CA LYS A 188 -24.73 1.87 25.50
C LYS A 188 -25.46 0.60 25.97
N ARG A 189 -26.79 0.57 25.78
CA ARG A 189 -27.66 -0.55 26.16
C ARG A 189 -28.91 -0.56 25.29
N ILE A 190 -29.42 -1.74 24.97
CA ILE A 190 -30.72 -1.96 24.33
C ILE A 190 -31.64 -2.61 25.38
N ALA A 191 -32.85 -2.09 25.54
CA ALA A 191 -33.90 -2.68 26.36
C ALA A 191 -35.12 -3.03 25.50
N GLU A 192 -36.12 -3.69 26.08
CA GLU A 192 -37.31 -4.14 25.34
C GLU A 192 -38.07 -3.00 24.65
N ARG A 193 -38.14 -1.81 25.27
CA ARG A 193 -38.91 -0.66 24.77
C ARG A 193 -38.10 0.61 24.54
N ASP A 194 -36.81 0.60 24.86
CA ASP A 194 -35.93 1.77 24.71
C ASP A 194 -34.50 1.37 24.35
N VAL A 195 -33.72 2.37 23.91
CA VAL A 195 -32.27 2.24 23.72
C VAL A 195 -31.57 3.42 24.37
N ALA A 196 -30.57 3.14 25.20
CA ALA A 196 -29.68 4.12 25.79
C ALA A 196 -28.47 4.36 24.88
N LEU A 197 -28.19 5.62 24.58
CA LEU A 197 -27.14 6.10 23.70
C LEU A 197 -26.31 7.15 24.43
N VAL A 198 -25.05 7.30 24.03
CA VAL A 198 -24.24 8.48 24.33
C VAL A 198 -24.24 9.34 23.07
N ASN A 199 -24.68 10.59 23.16
CA ASN A 199 -24.71 11.50 22.02
C ASN A 199 -23.30 12.06 21.68
N GLY A 200 -23.19 12.85 20.60
CA GLY A 200 -21.91 13.40 20.14
C GLY A 200 -21.19 14.31 21.14
N ASP A 201 -21.93 14.85 22.13
CA ASP A 201 -21.44 15.72 23.20
C ASP A 201 -21.09 14.95 24.48
N GLY A 202 -21.21 13.61 24.46
CA GLY A 202 -20.92 12.76 25.61
C GLY A 202 -22.04 12.66 26.63
N LYS A 203 -23.24 13.18 26.36
CA LYS A 203 -24.40 13.07 27.26
C LYS A 203 -25.17 11.77 26.99
N ASP A 204 -25.61 11.13 28.06
CA ASP A 204 -26.50 9.97 27.97
C ASP A 204 -27.90 10.43 27.51
N GLU A 205 -28.48 9.72 26.54
CA GLU A 205 -29.82 9.94 26.01
C GLU A 205 -30.52 8.58 25.83
N THR A 206 -31.74 8.45 26.32
CA THR A 206 -32.56 7.24 26.13
C THR A 206 -33.71 7.59 25.19
N ILE A 207 -33.86 6.79 24.13
CA ILE A 207 -34.94 6.97 23.16
C ILE A 207 -35.90 5.78 23.18
N PRO A 208 -37.22 6.01 23.02
CA PRO A 208 -38.16 4.92 22.80
C PRO A 208 -37.80 4.21 21.49
N ASN A 209 -37.88 2.88 21.50
CA ASN A 209 -37.43 2.08 20.38
C ASN A 209 -38.22 0.77 20.33
N ASP A 210 -38.71 0.41 19.15
CA ASP A 210 -39.42 -0.83 18.89
C ASP A 210 -38.51 -1.86 18.20
N VAL A 211 -37.55 -1.40 17.39
CA VAL A 211 -36.65 -2.28 16.63
C VAL A 211 -35.26 -1.64 16.43
N VAL A 212 -34.22 -2.45 16.46
CA VAL A 212 -32.83 -2.03 16.19
C VAL A 212 -32.29 -2.76 14.97
N PHE A 213 -31.69 -2.04 14.03
CA PHE A 213 -30.95 -2.58 12.90
C PHE A 213 -29.44 -2.31 13.05
N ALA A 214 -28.69 -3.32 13.49
CA ALA A 214 -27.25 -3.28 13.67
C ALA A 214 -26.49 -3.42 12.33
N MET A 215 -26.46 -2.35 11.53
CA MET A 215 -25.84 -2.29 10.20
C MET A 215 -24.33 -1.97 10.23
N ILE A 216 -23.60 -2.57 11.18
CA ILE A 216 -22.19 -2.27 11.49
C ILE A 216 -21.16 -3.11 10.69
N GLY A 217 -21.64 -3.97 9.81
CA GLY A 217 -20.82 -4.79 8.90
C GLY A 217 -20.76 -6.26 9.30
N ARG A 218 -19.94 -7.02 8.57
CA ARG A 218 -19.81 -8.48 8.71
C ARG A 218 -18.37 -8.87 8.97
N GLU A 219 -18.19 -10.05 9.54
CA GLU A 219 -16.88 -10.67 9.74
C GLU A 219 -16.69 -11.82 8.75
N ALA A 220 -15.46 -11.99 8.28
CA ALA A 220 -15.14 -13.19 7.51
C ALA A 220 -15.21 -14.41 8.45
N PRO A 221 -15.66 -15.58 7.99
CA PRO A 221 -15.75 -16.80 8.81
C PRO A 221 -14.38 -17.45 9.06
N LEU A 222 -13.43 -16.69 9.60
CA LEU A 222 -12.05 -17.11 9.81
C LEU A 222 -11.95 -18.29 10.78
N GLY A 223 -12.84 -18.39 11.76
CA GLY A 223 -12.88 -19.52 12.70
C GLY A 223 -13.08 -20.87 12.01
N PHE A 224 -13.96 -20.94 11.00
CA PHE A 224 -14.17 -22.16 10.21
C PHE A 224 -12.89 -22.54 9.44
N PHE A 225 -12.25 -21.56 8.79
CA PHE A 225 -11.01 -21.79 8.03
C PHE A 225 -9.86 -22.25 8.94
N ARG A 226 -9.68 -21.63 10.11
CA ARG A 226 -8.66 -22.03 11.09
C ARG A 226 -8.87 -23.45 11.59
N ARG A 227 -10.09 -23.80 12.02
CA ARG A 227 -10.42 -25.16 12.46
C ARG A 227 -10.27 -26.20 11.35
N SER A 228 -10.41 -25.77 10.09
CA SER A 228 -10.23 -26.63 8.91
C SER A 228 -8.78 -26.70 8.41
N GLY A 229 -7.83 -26.08 9.12
CA GLY A 229 -6.41 -26.06 8.71
C GLY A 229 -6.14 -25.29 7.41
N ILE A 230 -7.09 -24.45 6.96
CA ILE A 230 -6.94 -23.65 5.74
C ILE A 230 -6.07 -22.44 6.08
N ARG A 231 -4.95 -22.28 5.37
CA ARG A 231 -4.02 -21.17 5.59
C ARG A 231 -4.67 -19.85 5.19
N ILE A 232 -4.74 -18.92 6.15
CA ILE A 232 -5.24 -17.56 5.93
C ILE A 232 -4.05 -16.66 5.62
N SER A 233 -4.08 -16.00 4.46
CA SER A 233 -3.03 -15.05 4.08
C SER A 233 -3.01 -13.88 5.08
N GLY A 234 -1.81 -13.54 5.58
CA GLY A 234 -1.61 -12.42 6.49
C GLY A 234 -1.40 -12.80 7.95
N GLU A 235 -1.80 -14.00 8.39
CA GLU A 235 -1.56 -14.43 9.77
C GLU A 235 -0.08 -14.68 10.07
N TRP A 236 0.34 -14.35 11.29
CA TRP A 236 1.68 -14.63 11.79
C TRP A 236 1.71 -16.04 12.38
N SER A 237 2.65 -16.84 11.92
CA SER A 237 2.96 -18.16 12.46
C SER A 237 4.42 -18.20 12.93
N PRO A 238 4.79 -19.12 13.84
CA PRO A 238 6.18 -19.27 14.26
C PRO A 238 7.15 -19.44 13.08
N GLY A 239 6.77 -20.21 12.06
CA GLY A 239 7.57 -20.37 10.84
C GLY A 239 7.73 -19.07 10.02
N ARG A 240 6.70 -18.22 9.99
CA ARG A 240 6.79 -16.91 9.33
C ARG A 240 7.67 -15.94 10.11
N ILE A 241 7.64 -15.99 11.44
CA ILE A 241 8.53 -15.20 12.29
C ILE A 241 9.98 -15.67 12.10
N ALA A 242 10.23 -16.98 12.11
CA ALA A 242 11.55 -17.54 11.84
C ALA A 242 12.08 -17.13 10.45
N SER A 243 11.23 -17.15 9.43
CA SER A 243 11.58 -16.67 8.09
C SER A 243 11.94 -15.18 8.08
N LEU A 244 11.21 -14.34 8.82
CA LEU A 244 11.52 -12.92 8.94
C LEU A 244 12.89 -12.72 9.60
N VAL A 245 13.14 -13.38 10.72
CA VAL A 245 14.42 -13.31 11.43
C VAL A 245 15.58 -13.76 10.54
N PHE A 246 15.39 -14.87 9.81
CA PHE A 246 16.38 -15.38 8.87
C PHE A 246 16.70 -14.37 7.76
N VAL A 247 15.66 -13.81 7.11
CA VAL A 247 15.85 -12.81 6.04
C VAL A 247 16.56 -11.57 6.57
N LEU A 248 16.18 -11.08 7.74
CA LEU A 248 16.86 -9.94 8.38
C LEU A 248 18.33 -10.26 8.65
N ALA A 249 18.64 -11.45 9.17
CA ALA A 249 20.01 -11.88 9.42
C ALA A 249 20.84 -11.95 8.12
N VAL A 250 20.27 -12.47 7.03
CA VAL A 250 20.93 -12.49 5.71
C VAL A 250 21.19 -11.09 5.18
N CYS A 251 20.21 -10.18 5.25
CA CYS A 251 20.38 -8.79 4.84
C CYS A 251 21.46 -8.09 5.66
N THR A 252 21.48 -8.30 6.98
CA THR A 252 22.53 -7.81 7.88
C THR A 252 23.89 -8.33 7.47
N PHE A 253 24.02 -9.64 7.24
CA PHE A 253 25.26 -10.26 6.79
C PHE A 253 25.78 -9.63 5.48
N ILE A 254 24.94 -9.54 4.45
CA ILE A 254 25.33 -9.00 3.13
C ILE A 254 25.80 -7.54 3.27
N TYR A 255 25.12 -6.74 4.11
CA TYR A 255 25.45 -5.34 4.26
C TYR A 255 26.78 -5.12 5.02
N HIS A 256 27.01 -5.88 6.09
CA HIS A 256 28.28 -5.86 6.83
C HIS A 256 29.44 -6.47 6.02
N TRP A 257 29.15 -7.41 5.12
CA TRP A 257 30.14 -7.91 4.16
C TRP A 257 30.52 -6.85 3.13
N LYS A 258 29.53 -6.08 2.64
CA LYS A 258 29.76 -5.00 1.66
C LYS A 258 30.59 -3.85 2.22
N LYS A 259 30.37 -3.45 3.47
CA LYS A 259 30.90 -2.20 4.05
C LYS A 259 31.90 -2.51 5.17
N THR A 260 33.18 -2.40 4.87
CA THR A 260 34.31 -2.49 5.82
C THR A 260 34.35 -1.27 6.76
N GLY A 261 34.90 -1.43 7.96
CA GLY A 261 35.11 -0.33 8.92
C GLY A 261 33.88 0.15 9.71
N LEU A 262 32.75 -0.57 9.67
CA LEU A 262 31.56 -0.23 10.46
C LEU A 262 31.63 -0.86 11.88
N GLY A 263 32.24 -0.13 12.82
CA GLY A 263 32.19 -0.43 14.26
C GLY A 263 30.87 0.05 14.86
N GLY A 264 29.97 -0.88 15.21
CA GLY A 264 28.71 -0.55 15.91
C GLY A 264 28.50 -1.33 17.21
N PHE A 265 29.17 -2.48 17.34
CA PHE A 265 29.07 -3.39 18.49
C PHE A 265 30.44 -3.74 19.07
N ASP A 266 31.41 -2.82 18.96
CA ASP A 266 32.77 -3.06 19.43
C ASP A 266 32.84 -3.36 20.94
N HIS A 267 31.82 -2.92 21.69
CA HIS A 267 31.60 -3.17 23.11
C HIS A 267 30.93 -4.52 23.43
N LEU A 268 30.42 -5.26 22.44
CA LEU A 268 29.77 -6.57 22.61
C LEU A 268 30.59 -7.65 21.86
N PRO A 269 31.40 -8.48 22.55
CA PRO A 269 32.39 -9.37 21.92
C PRO A 269 31.82 -10.32 20.86
N ILE A 270 30.61 -10.83 21.08
CA ILE A 270 29.92 -11.76 20.17
C ILE A 270 29.45 -11.04 18.89
N LEU A 271 28.94 -9.81 19.03
CA LEU A 271 28.42 -9.02 17.91
C LEU A 271 29.52 -8.25 17.17
N ARG A 272 30.69 -8.03 17.80
CA ARG A 272 31.86 -7.37 17.21
C ARG A 272 32.34 -8.08 15.94
N ASN A 273 32.47 -9.41 15.98
CA ASN A 273 32.94 -10.18 14.83
C ASN A 273 31.92 -10.23 13.70
N ILE A 274 30.61 -10.18 14.03
CA ILE A 274 29.53 -10.11 13.03
C ILE A 274 29.52 -8.72 12.37
N ALA A 275 29.73 -7.66 13.15
CA ALA A 275 29.74 -6.29 12.64
C ALA A 275 30.94 -5.97 11.74
N ARG A 276 32.08 -6.66 11.95
CA ARG A 276 33.34 -6.48 11.21
C ARG A 276 33.63 -7.58 10.19
N ILE A 277 32.59 -8.24 9.68
CA ILE A 277 32.79 -9.39 8.79
C ILE A 277 33.51 -9.02 7.49
N GLY A 278 33.25 -7.84 6.94
CA GLY A 278 33.99 -7.31 5.78
C GLY A 278 35.49 -7.19 6.06
N ASP A 279 35.87 -6.71 7.26
CA ASP A 279 37.28 -6.54 7.65
C ASP A 279 37.99 -7.89 7.85
N VAL A 280 37.28 -8.88 8.39
CA VAL A 280 37.77 -10.25 8.53
C VAL A 280 37.99 -10.89 7.15
N TRP A 281 37.09 -10.66 6.20
CA TRP A 281 37.21 -11.19 4.85
C TRP A 281 38.34 -10.52 4.08
N ALA A 282 38.50 -9.20 4.25
CA ALA A 282 39.62 -8.45 3.68
C ALA A 282 40.97 -8.95 4.22
N SER A 283 41.09 -9.12 5.55
CA SER A 283 42.34 -9.58 6.17
C SER A 283 42.71 -11.02 5.79
N LYS A 284 41.73 -11.88 5.53
CA LYS A 284 41.93 -13.23 5.04
C LYS A 284 42.10 -13.33 3.52
N GLY A 285 41.97 -12.21 2.79
CA GLY A 285 41.97 -12.20 1.34
C GLY A 285 40.85 -13.05 0.73
N TRP A 286 39.72 -13.20 1.39
CA TRP A 286 38.59 -13.97 0.86
C TRP A 286 37.84 -13.19 -0.22
N PHE A 287 36.95 -13.87 -0.96
CA PHE A 287 36.18 -13.24 -2.04
C PHE A 287 35.49 -11.93 -1.59
N PRO A 288 35.62 -10.81 -2.32
CA PRO A 288 36.20 -10.70 -3.66
C PRO A 288 37.69 -10.27 -3.67
N TYR A 289 38.32 -10.13 -2.52
CA TYR A 289 39.69 -9.61 -2.40
C TYR A 289 40.75 -10.54 -3.04
N ASN A 290 40.47 -11.84 -3.20
CA ASN A 290 41.34 -12.78 -3.93
C ASN A 290 41.15 -12.79 -5.45
N VAL A 291 40.07 -12.20 -5.99
CA VAL A 291 39.72 -12.34 -7.42
C VAL A 291 40.85 -11.81 -8.32
N THR A 292 41.57 -10.80 -7.83
CA THR A 292 42.62 -10.11 -8.57
C THR A 292 44.03 -10.44 -8.08
N ALA A 293 44.17 -11.40 -7.15
CA ALA A 293 45.44 -11.75 -6.49
C ALA A 293 46.51 -12.35 -7.43
N GLY A 294 46.15 -12.72 -8.66
CA GLY A 294 47.08 -13.17 -9.72
C GLY A 294 47.09 -12.29 -10.96
N TRP A 295 46.43 -11.12 -10.92
CA TRP A 295 46.44 -10.20 -12.05
C TRP A 295 47.76 -9.45 -12.05
N GLY A 296 48.57 -9.61 -13.12
CA GLY A 296 49.82 -8.88 -13.31
C GLY A 296 49.63 -7.36 -13.40
N ASP A 297 50.65 -6.65 -13.84
CA ASP A 297 50.56 -5.20 -14.04
C ASP A 297 49.57 -4.88 -15.16
N ALA A 298 48.53 -4.15 -14.81
CA ALA A 298 47.46 -3.81 -15.72
C ALA A 298 47.95 -2.72 -16.70
N GLN A 299 48.15 -3.10 -17.96
CA GLN A 299 48.77 -2.23 -18.96
C GLN A 299 47.80 -1.27 -19.66
N SER A 300 46.52 -1.63 -19.75
CA SER A 300 45.48 -0.78 -20.36
C SER A 300 44.62 -0.09 -19.29
N PRO A 301 44.06 1.10 -19.57
CA PRO A 301 43.11 1.78 -18.67
C PRO A 301 41.94 0.90 -18.23
N LEU A 302 41.44 0.06 -19.14
CA LEU A 302 40.35 -0.87 -18.83
C LEU A 302 40.79 -1.98 -17.89
N SER A 303 41.97 -2.58 -18.13
CA SER A 303 42.50 -3.61 -17.23
C SER A 303 42.79 -3.07 -15.83
N GLN A 304 43.24 -1.82 -15.70
CA GLN A 304 43.48 -1.18 -14.39
C GLN A 304 42.16 -0.95 -13.66
N THR A 305 41.15 -0.48 -14.38
CA THR A 305 39.79 -0.35 -13.88
C THR A 305 39.28 -1.69 -13.35
N LEU A 306 39.25 -2.72 -14.19
CA LEU A 306 38.72 -4.04 -13.82
C LEU A 306 39.47 -4.66 -12.64
N LYS A 307 40.80 -4.51 -12.57
CA LYS A 307 41.61 -5.04 -11.45
C LYS A 307 41.18 -4.45 -10.10
N ILE A 308 40.85 -3.17 -10.06
CA ILE A 308 40.40 -2.52 -8.82
C ILE A 308 38.92 -2.85 -8.56
N THR A 309 38.05 -2.64 -9.56
CA THR A 309 36.60 -2.81 -9.42
C THR A 309 36.20 -4.23 -9.01
N LEU A 310 36.85 -5.26 -9.59
CA LEU A 310 36.57 -6.66 -9.26
C LEU A 310 37.06 -7.08 -7.87
N GLY A 311 37.89 -6.27 -7.22
CA GLY A 311 38.29 -6.44 -5.82
C GLY A 311 37.33 -5.79 -4.82
N GLU A 312 36.36 -4.98 -5.27
CA GLU A 312 35.44 -4.25 -4.39
C GLU A 312 34.14 -5.03 -4.12
N PRO A 313 33.78 -5.28 -2.84
CA PRO A 313 32.48 -5.89 -2.50
C PRO A 313 31.27 -5.11 -3.03
N GLY A 314 31.38 -3.78 -3.10
CA GLY A 314 30.35 -2.90 -3.62
C GLY A 314 29.95 -3.20 -5.08
N PHE A 315 30.91 -3.62 -5.91
CA PHE A 315 30.66 -4.00 -7.30
C PHE A 315 29.74 -5.23 -7.39
N TYR A 316 30.03 -6.29 -6.63
CA TYR A 316 29.22 -7.50 -6.64
C TYR A 316 27.84 -7.30 -6.02
N TYR A 317 27.76 -6.51 -4.94
CA TYR A 317 26.46 -6.11 -4.38
C TYR A 317 25.58 -5.44 -5.44
N SER A 318 26.15 -4.48 -6.19
CA SER A 318 25.44 -3.75 -7.23
C SER A 318 25.14 -4.62 -8.46
N THR A 319 26.02 -5.56 -8.78
CA THR A 319 25.82 -6.56 -9.84
C THR A 319 24.63 -7.46 -9.53
N VAL A 320 24.59 -8.03 -8.32
CA VAL A 320 23.45 -8.84 -7.85
C VAL A 320 22.17 -8.01 -7.86
N TYR A 321 22.23 -6.75 -7.42
CA TYR A 321 21.09 -5.84 -7.45
C TYR A 321 20.54 -5.64 -8.88
N CYS A 322 21.42 -5.43 -9.87
CA CYS A 322 21.04 -5.32 -11.27
C CYS A 322 20.44 -6.64 -11.80
N ILE A 323 21.06 -7.78 -11.50
CA ILE A 323 20.56 -9.11 -11.90
C ILE A 323 19.16 -9.33 -11.35
N LEU A 324 18.92 -9.04 -10.07
CA LEU A 324 17.60 -9.17 -9.46
C LEU A 324 16.56 -8.30 -10.17
N ILE A 325 16.87 -7.03 -10.45
CA ILE A 325 15.95 -6.14 -11.17
C ILE A 325 15.63 -6.67 -12.57
N VAL A 326 16.63 -7.15 -13.32
CA VAL A 326 16.41 -7.67 -14.68
C VAL A 326 15.61 -8.98 -14.63
N VAL A 327 16.04 -9.96 -13.84
CA VAL A 327 15.40 -11.30 -13.77
C VAL A 327 13.97 -11.20 -13.26
N PHE A 328 13.74 -10.49 -12.15
CA PHE A 328 12.38 -10.31 -11.63
C PHE A 328 11.57 -9.32 -12.48
N GLY A 329 12.23 -8.39 -13.18
CA GLY A 329 11.59 -7.51 -14.16
C GLY A 329 11.04 -8.27 -15.36
N LEU A 330 11.81 -9.20 -15.94
CA LEU A 330 11.34 -10.08 -17.01
C LEU A 330 10.15 -10.93 -16.54
N ARG A 331 10.23 -11.51 -15.34
CA ARG A 331 9.11 -12.24 -14.72
C ARG A 331 7.89 -11.35 -14.47
N ARG A 332 8.08 -10.07 -14.16
CA ARG A 332 7.00 -9.08 -13.99
C ARG A 332 6.30 -8.81 -15.32
N ILE A 333 7.07 -8.55 -16.38
CA ILE A 333 6.55 -8.30 -17.74
C ILE A 333 5.74 -9.50 -18.25
N GLN A 334 6.26 -10.72 -18.06
CA GLN A 334 5.57 -11.95 -18.46
C GLN A 334 4.23 -12.13 -17.75
N ARG A 335 4.17 -11.84 -16.44
CA ARG A 335 2.92 -11.94 -15.65
C ARG A 335 1.94 -10.80 -15.90
N ARG A 336 2.42 -9.64 -16.35
CA ARG A 336 1.66 -8.38 -16.42
C ARG A 336 1.84 -7.75 -17.78
N GLN A 337 1.07 -8.23 -18.75
CA GLN A 337 1.17 -7.86 -20.15
C GLN A 337 0.44 -6.53 -20.44
N THR A 338 0.90 -5.43 -19.85
CA THR A 338 0.46 -4.08 -20.23
C THR A 338 1.64 -3.25 -20.75
N PRO A 339 1.42 -2.36 -21.74
CA PRO A 339 2.46 -1.45 -22.22
C PRO A 339 3.09 -0.64 -21.09
N TYR A 340 2.29 -0.20 -20.13
CA TYR A 340 2.76 0.52 -18.94
C TYR A 340 3.80 -0.26 -18.15
N VAL A 341 3.51 -1.52 -17.79
CA VAL A 341 4.44 -2.33 -16.98
C VAL A 341 5.71 -2.64 -17.76
N ARG A 342 5.60 -2.90 -19.07
CA ARG A 342 6.77 -3.14 -19.93
C ARG A 342 7.69 -1.93 -19.96
N LEU A 343 7.17 -0.74 -20.29
CA LEU A 343 7.97 0.48 -20.38
C LEU A 343 8.57 0.84 -19.02
N GLN A 344 7.76 0.85 -17.95
CA GLN A 344 8.22 1.16 -16.60
C GLN A 344 9.36 0.24 -16.15
N THR A 345 9.24 -1.06 -16.40
CA THR A 345 10.25 -2.04 -15.97
C THR A 345 11.58 -1.84 -16.69
N TRP A 346 11.55 -1.59 -18.01
CA TRP A 346 12.75 -1.31 -18.78
C TRP A 346 13.40 0.03 -18.40
N THR A 347 12.60 1.07 -18.17
CA THR A 347 13.11 2.36 -17.70
C THR A 347 13.82 2.22 -16.34
N LEU A 348 13.19 1.53 -15.38
CA LEU A 348 13.79 1.26 -14.07
C LEU A 348 15.10 0.46 -14.17
N ALA A 349 15.14 -0.56 -15.05
CA ALA A 349 16.35 -1.33 -15.29
C ALA A 349 17.46 -0.47 -15.93
N ALA A 350 17.12 0.40 -16.89
CA ALA A 350 18.07 1.29 -17.53
C ALA A 350 18.69 2.28 -16.54
N PHE A 351 17.88 2.91 -15.68
CA PHE A 351 18.38 3.79 -14.61
C PHE A 351 19.24 3.04 -13.59
N GLN A 352 18.93 1.77 -13.29
CA GLN A 352 19.78 1.00 -12.41
C GLN A 352 21.12 0.63 -13.06
N ILE A 353 21.10 0.16 -14.31
CA ILE A 353 22.28 -0.40 -14.97
C ILE A 353 23.22 0.72 -15.42
N ILE A 354 22.70 1.79 -16.02
CA ILE A 354 23.56 2.79 -16.66
C ILE A 354 24.12 3.77 -15.62
N PRO A 355 23.34 4.71 -15.05
CA PRO A 355 23.91 5.72 -14.15
C PRO A 355 24.23 5.20 -12.74
N LEU A 356 23.61 4.09 -12.29
CA LEU A 356 23.78 3.55 -10.93
C LEU A 356 24.64 2.29 -10.86
N PHE A 357 25.21 1.82 -11.98
CA PHE A 357 26.14 0.69 -11.97
C PHE A 357 27.30 0.94 -12.93
N LEU A 358 27.06 0.97 -14.24
CA LEU A 358 28.11 1.13 -15.24
C LEU A 358 28.86 2.45 -15.09
N LEU A 359 28.15 3.55 -14.85
CA LEU A 359 28.75 4.88 -14.74
C LEU A 359 29.80 4.97 -13.60
N PRO A 360 29.46 4.70 -12.33
CA PRO A 360 30.40 4.85 -11.22
C PRO A 360 31.45 3.73 -11.14
N TYR A 361 31.11 2.49 -11.53
CA TYR A 361 32.02 1.35 -11.37
C TYR A 361 32.91 1.08 -12.59
N ILE A 362 32.51 1.48 -13.80
CA ILE A 362 33.24 1.13 -15.03
C ILE A 362 33.59 2.37 -15.84
N ILE A 363 32.60 3.16 -16.26
CA ILE A 363 32.78 4.24 -17.25
C ILE A 363 33.65 5.36 -16.68
N LEU A 364 33.31 5.92 -15.52
CA LEU A 364 34.07 7.02 -14.92
C LEU A 364 35.50 6.58 -14.52
N PRO A 365 35.72 5.44 -13.84
CA PRO A 365 37.06 4.94 -13.59
C PRO A 365 37.88 4.73 -14.86
N TRP A 366 37.29 4.13 -15.90
CA TRP A 366 37.97 3.86 -17.16
C TRP A 366 38.43 5.14 -17.86
N LEU A 367 37.58 6.17 -17.90
CA LEU A 367 37.94 7.49 -18.43
C LEU A 367 39.04 8.15 -17.58
N GLY A 368 39.00 7.96 -16.27
CA GLY A 368 40.05 8.41 -15.35
C GLY A 368 41.41 7.80 -15.66
N HIS A 369 41.49 6.47 -15.75
CA HIS A 369 42.75 5.77 -16.09
C HIS A 369 43.22 6.04 -17.53
N ALA A 370 42.33 6.48 -18.42
CA ALA A 370 42.67 6.93 -19.77
C ALA A 370 43.20 8.37 -19.81
N GLY A 371 43.30 9.05 -18.67
CA GLY A 371 43.82 10.41 -18.55
C GLY A 371 42.85 11.53 -18.93
N VAL A 372 41.56 11.22 -19.13
CA VAL A 372 40.54 12.20 -19.54
C VAL A 372 40.32 13.28 -18.47
N PHE A 373 40.59 12.97 -17.21
CA PHE A 373 40.36 13.85 -16.06
C PHE A 373 41.64 14.48 -15.47
N ASP A 374 42.75 14.41 -16.20
CA ASP A 374 44.04 14.90 -15.71
C ASP A 374 44.26 16.39 -16.02
N HIS A 375 43.71 16.86 -17.15
CA HIS A 375 43.90 18.24 -17.62
C HIS A 375 42.64 18.84 -18.26
N GLY A 376 42.68 20.14 -18.52
CA GLY A 376 41.63 20.85 -19.26
C GLY A 376 40.31 21.00 -18.51
N VAL A 377 39.23 21.21 -19.28
CA VAL A 377 37.87 21.44 -18.74
C VAL A 377 37.37 20.18 -18.00
N MET A 378 37.63 19.00 -18.56
CA MET A 378 37.21 17.73 -17.95
C MET A 378 37.91 17.46 -16.62
N GLY A 379 39.19 17.82 -16.47
CA GLY A 379 39.89 17.76 -15.19
C GLY A 379 39.25 18.67 -14.13
N LYS A 380 38.91 19.92 -14.48
CA LYS A 380 38.22 20.84 -13.55
C LYS A 380 36.84 20.32 -13.13
N VAL A 381 36.08 19.78 -14.07
CA VAL A 381 34.77 19.16 -13.81
C VAL A 381 34.93 17.95 -12.88
N ALA A 382 35.94 17.12 -13.12
CA ALA A 382 36.24 15.97 -12.29
C ALA A 382 36.69 16.38 -10.88
N ASP A 383 37.51 17.42 -10.71
CA ASP A 383 37.90 17.90 -9.38
C ASP A 383 36.70 18.43 -8.57
N ALA A 384 35.73 19.05 -9.25
CA ALA A 384 34.53 19.57 -8.62
C ALA A 384 33.50 18.49 -8.24
N LEU A 385 33.36 17.44 -9.07
CA LEU A 385 32.36 16.37 -8.88
C LEU A 385 32.94 15.12 -8.19
N PHE A 386 34.19 14.79 -8.46
CA PHE A 386 34.89 13.56 -8.07
C PHE A 386 36.29 13.91 -7.51
N PRO A 387 36.35 14.43 -6.27
CA PRO A 387 37.61 14.84 -5.66
C PRO A 387 38.60 13.68 -5.60
N LYS A 388 39.89 14.01 -5.65
CA LYS A 388 40.99 13.03 -5.57
C LYS A 388 40.96 12.32 -4.22
N ALA A 389 41.21 11.02 -4.23
CA ALA A 389 41.16 10.15 -3.06
C ALA A 389 42.34 9.18 -3.06
N GLY A 390 42.86 8.85 -1.87
CA GLY A 390 43.94 7.88 -1.69
C GLY A 390 43.51 6.41 -1.75
N TYR A 391 42.29 6.12 -2.20
CA TYR A 391 41.69 4.79 -2.23
C TYR A 391 40.95 4.52 -3.55
N GLY A 392 40.63 3.25 -3.82
CA GLY A 392 39.88 2.84 -5.01
C GLY A 392 40.60 3.23 -6.31
N HIS A 393 39.92 3.99 -7.17
CA HIS A 393 40.45 4.44 -8.47
C HIS A 393 41.13 5.81 -8.44
N GLY A 394 41.52 6.33 -7.28
CA GLY A 394 42.20 7.63 -7.16
C GLY A 394 41.27 8.85 -7.11
N ARG A 395 39.97 8.66 -7.36
CA ARG A 395 38.91 9.69 -7.24
C ARG A 395 37.61 9.06 -6.73
N GLU A 396 36.75 9.88 -6.13
CA GLU A 396 35.48 9.45 -5.53
C GLU A 396 34.33 9.30 -6.56
N TYR A 397 34.49 8.45 -7.57
CA TYR A 397 33.50 8.26 -8.65
C TYR A 397 32.13 7.76 -8.17
N TRP A 398 32.07 7.10 -7.02
CA TRP A 398 30.81 6.67 -6.39
C TRP A 398 29.86 7.83 -6.10
N ARG A 399 30.34 9.07 -6.00
CA ARG A 399 29.49 10.27 -5.86
C ARG A 399 28.52 10.44 -7.01
N ALA A 400 28.79 9.84 -8.17
CA ALA A 400 27.89 9.83 -9.33
C ALA A 400 26.52 9.21 -9.04
N PHE A 401 26.37 8.38 -7.99
CA PHE A 401 25.05 7.92 -7.53
C PHE A 401 24.11 9.09 -7.22
N GLY A 402 24.65 10.23 -6.77
CA GLY A 402 23.91 11.46 -6.51
C GLY A 402 23.27 12.10 -7.75
N PHE A 403 23.64 11.72 -8.97
CA PHE A 403 22.94 12.20 -10.17
C PHE A 403 21.52 11.64 -10.27
N ILE A 404 21.26 10.47 -9.70
CA ILE A 404 19.94 9.85 -9.71
C ILE A 404 19.30 9.91 -8.33
N LEU A 405 20.09 9.67 -7.28
CA LEU A 405 19.60 9.68 -5.91
C LEU A 405 19.71 11.10 -5.33
N ALA A 406 18.61 11.84 -5.34
CA ALA A 406 18.59 13.20 -4.80
C ALA A 406 18.66 13.25 -3.27
N TRP A 407 19.08 14.39 -2.72
CA TRP A 407 18.91 14.68 -1.29
C TRP A 407 17.41 14.73 -0.94
N PRO A 408 16.97 14.30 0.26
CA PRO A 408 17.73 13.77 1.40
C PRO A 408 17.97 12.25 1.34
N LEU A 409 17.79 11.58 0.20
CA LEU A 409 18.07 10.15 0.09
C LEU A 409 19.57 9.86 0.00
N PHE A 410 20.30 10.61 -0.84
CA PHE A 410 21.75 10.51 -0.94
C PHE A 410 22.41 11.68 -0.22
N PHE A 411 22.97 11.39 0.95
CA PHE A 411 23.43 12.42 1.89
C PHE A 411 24.94 12.69 1.76
N TRP A 412 25.72 11.72 1.28
CA TRP A 412 27.19 11.80 1.21
C TRP A 412 27.74 12.94 0.32
N ASN A 413 26.93 13.45 -0.62
CA ASN A 413 27.29 14.59 -1.46
C ASN A 413 26.98 15.95 -0.81
N VAL A 414 26.21 15.97 0.27
CA VAL A 414 25.81 17.19 0.99
C VAL A 414 26.55 17.30 2.33
N PHE A 415 26.73 16.18 3.04
CA PHE A 415 27.36 16.15 4.36
C PHE A 415 28.86 15.86 4.27
N THR A 416 29.60 16.82 3.76
CA THR A 416 31.05 16.76 3.59
C THR A 416 31.78 17.66 4.59
N SER A 417 33.04 17.33 4.89
CA SER A 417 33.89 18.15 5.78
C SER A 417 34.00 19.59 5.28
N GLN A 418 34.21 19.79 3.99
CA GLN A 418 34.16 21.10 3.33
C GLN A 418 32.99 21.17 2.34
N PRO A 419 32.37 22.34 2.13
CA PRO A 419 31.22 22.47 1.24
C PRO A 419 31.61 22.18 -0.21
N MET A 420 31.04 21.12 -0.77
CA MET A 420 31.18 20.80 -2.20
C MET A 420 30.14 21.58 -3.00
N TRP A 421 30.45 22.84 -3.34
CA TRP A 421 29.51 23.77 -3.97
C TRP A 421 28.77 23.19 -5.18
N THR A 422 29.48 22.51 -6.09
CA THR A 422 28.86 21.89 -7.27
C THR A 422 27.81 20.85 -6.90
N TRP A 423 28.09 19.98 -5.92
CA TRP A 423 27.11 18.99 -5.45
C TRP A 423 25.98 19.60 -4.65
N LEU A 424 26.24 20.65 -3.87
CA LEU A 424 25.18 21.40 -3.17
C LEU A 424 24.22 22.03 -4.19
N THR A 425 24.75 22.65 -5.24
CA THR A 425 23.95 23.22 -6.33
C THR A 425 23.15 22.15 -7.07
N ILE A 426 23.78 21.03 -7.47
CA ILE A 426 23.07 19.93 -8.14
C ILE A 426 21.98 19.36 -7.23
N SER A 427 22.29 19.10 -5.96
CA SER A 427 21.33 18.53 -5.00
C SER A 427 20.16 19.49 -4.76
N ALA A 428 20.42 20.79 -4.66
CA ALA A 428 19.38 21.80 -4.49
C ALA A 428 18.48 21.90 -5.73
N ILE A 429 19.07 21.99 -6.94
CA ILE A 429 18.31 22.04 -8.19
C ILE A 429 17.49 20.76 -8.38
N GLN A 430 18.08 19.58 -8.15
CA GLN A 430 17.36 18.31 -8.26
C GLN A 430 16.18 18.25 -7.28
N THR A 431 16.43 18.56 -6.01
CA THR A 431 15.44 18.36 -4.94
C THR A 431 14.32 19.40 -4.97
N PHE A 432 14.66 20.67 -5.26
CA PHE A 432 13.73 21.79 -5.12
C PHE A 432 13.23 22.35 -6.46
N VAL A 433 13.81 21.95 -7.60
CA VAL A 433 13.38 22.41 -8.94
C VAL A 433 12.91 21.23 -9.80
N ILE A 434 13.81 20.28 -10.08
CA ILE A 434 13.52 19.19 -11.03
C ILE A 434 12.45 18.24 -10.47
N ILE A 435 12.66 17.71 -9.25
CA ILE A 435 11.73 16.75 -8.63
C ILE A 435 10.32 17.36 -8.44
N PRO A 436 10.17 18.57 -7.88
CA PRO A 436 8.86 19.20 -7.78
C PRO A 436 8.21 19.44 -9.15
N GLY A 437 8.98 19.85 -10.16
CA GLY A 437 8.49 20.05 -11.53
C GLY A 437 7.93 18.77 -12.15
N ILE A 438 8.66 17.65 -12.06
CA ILE A 438 8.15 16.36 -12.58
C ILE A 438 6.94 15.86 -11.80
N ILE A 439 6.90 16.10 -10.48
CA ILE A 439 5.77 15.69 -9.61
C ILE A 439 4.53 16.50 -9.91
N TYR A 440 4.68 17.80 -10.15
CA TYR A 440 3.58 18.68 -10.52
C TYR A 440 2.79 18.13 -11.72
N VAL A 441 3.52 17.63 -12.74
CA VAL A 441 2.94 17.15 -14.00
C VAL A 441 2.51 15.68 -13.91
N TRP A 442 3.36 14.80 -13.36
CA TRP A 442 3.20 13.35 -13.50
C TRP A 442 2.99 12.61 -12.18
N GLY A 443 2.94 13.35 -11.07
CA GLY A 443 2.84 12.83 -9.71
C GLY A 443 4.15 12.24 -9.18
N LYS A 444 4.18 11.95 -7.88
CA LYS A 444 5.31 11.33 -7.16
C LYS A 444 5.83 10.05 -7.82
N GLY A 445 4.94 9.31 -8.48
CA GLY A 445 5.29 8.09 -9.21
C GLY A 445 6.31 8.29 -10.32
N ALA A 446 6.44 9.50 -10.90
CA ALA A 446 7.44 9.79 -11.93
C ALA A 446 8.88 9.56 -11.45
N TYR A 447 9.17 9.77 -10.16
CA TYR A 447 10.47 9.45 -9.59
C TYR A 447 10.46 8.06 -8.91
N CYS A 448 9.57 7.85 -7.94
CA CYS A 448 9.53 6.60 -7.14
C CYS A 448 9.16 5.32 -7.91
N GLY A 449 8.52 5.47 -9.07
CA GLY A 449 8.02 4.39 -9.91
C GLY A 449 8.76 4.24 -11.23
N TRP A 450 9.59 5.19 -11.64
CA TRP A 450 10.24 5.17 -12.97
C TRP A 450 11.76 5.44 -12.94
N ILE A 451 12.28 6.10 -11.91
CA ILE A 451 13.70 6.52 -11.84
C ILE A 451 14.42 5.86 -10.66
N CYS A 452 13.80 5.87 -9.48
CA CYS A 452 14.43 5.46 -8.24
C CYS A 452 14.81 3.96 -8.23
N SER A 453 16.07 3.66 -7.93
CA SER A 453 16.61 2.30 -7.78
C SER A 453 15.88 1.46 -6.73
N CYS A 454 15.58 2.03 -5.55
CA CYS A 454 14.76 1.34 -4.55
C CYS A 454 13.37 0.99 -5.10
N GLY A 455 12.81 1.88 -5.92
CA GLY A 455 11.57 1.64 -6.66
C GLY A 455 11.70 0.51 -7.68
N ALA A 456 12.85 0.38 -8.35
CA ALA A 456 13.13 -0.68 -9.31
C ALA A 456 13.06 -2.07 -8.66
N LEU A 457 13.76 -2.27 -7.55
CA LEU A 457 13.72 -3.54 -6.83
C LEU A 457 12.33 -3.81 -6.21
N ALA A 458 11.68 -2.76 -5.69
CA ALA A 458 10.33 -2.84 -5.14
C ALA A 458 9.26 -3.25 -6.17
N GLU A 459 9.33 -2.72 -7.39
CA GLU A 459 8.39 -3.02 -8.47
C GLU A 459 8.67 -4.36 -9.13
N THR A 460 9.92 -4.85 -9.11
CA THR A 460 10.30 -6.11 -9.73
C THR A 460 10.19 -7.27 -8.73
N MET A 461 11.21 -7.45 -7.88
CA MET A 461 11.24 -8.51 -6.87
C MET A 461 10.08 -8.37 -5.88
N GLY A 462 9.74 -7.15 -5.47
CA GLY A 462 8.64 -6.87 -4.56
C GLY A 462 7.23 -7.05 -5.15
N ASP A 463 7.08 -7.22 -6.47
CA ASP A 463 5.77 -7.37 -7.15
C ASP A 463 4.95 -8.51 -6.55
N ALA A 464 5.60 -9.64 -6.25
CA ALA A 464 4.98 -10.85 -5.74
C ALA A 464 4.46 -10.72 -4.30
N HIS A 465 4.80 -9.63 -3.61
CA HIS A 465 4.49 -9.43 -2.19
C HIS A 465 3.59 -8.21 -1.94
N ARG A 466 3.04 -7.60 -3.00
CA ARG A 466 2.23 -6.38 -2.91
C ARG A 466 0.99 -6.47 -2.03
N THR A 467 0.35 -7.64 -2.02
CA THR A 467 -0.89 -7.90 -1.26
C THR A 467 -0.66 -8.04 0.23
N LYS A 468 0.59 -8.11 0.67
CA LYS A 468 0.94 -8.22 2.08
C LYS A 468 0.95 -6.85 2.78
N MET A 469 0.82 -5.74 2.02
CA MET A 469 0.99 -4.39 2.58
C MET A 469 -0.07 -4.17 3.65
N PRO A 470 0.30 -3.83 4.89
CA PRO A 470 -0.69 -3.62 5.92
C PRO A 470 -1.54 -2.37 5.65
N HIS A 471 -2.85 -2.50 5.87
CA HIS A 471 -3.83 -1.43 5.73
C HIS A 471 -4.43 -1.04 7.08
N GLY A 472 -4.93 0.18 7.19
CA GLY A 472 -5.75 0.64 8.31
C GLY A 472 -5.17 1.80 9.10
N PRO A 473 -5.92 2.35 10.07
CA PRO A 473 -5.59 3.61 10.73
C PRO A 473 -4.26 3.59 11.47
N PHE A 474 -3.90 2.48 12.11
CA PHE A 474 -2.63 2.32 12.80
C PHE A 474 -1.44 2.46 11.84
N TRP A 475 -1.48 1.75 10.71
CA TRP A 475 -0.43 1.81 9.69
C TRP A 475 -0.37 3.16 9.00
N ASN A 476 -1.51 3.82 8.83
CA ASN A 476 -1.54 5.19 8.29
C ASN A 476 -0.88 6.19 9.24
N ARG A 477 -0.94 5.99 10.57
CA ARG A 477 -0.20 6.82 11.52
C ARG A 477 1.31 6.58 11.43
N LEU A 478 1.74 5.35 11.15
CA LEU A 478 3.16 5.04 10.99
C LEU A 478 3.80 5.75 9.78
N ASN A 479 3.00 6.20 8.80
CA ASN A 479 3.48 7.04 7.70
C ASN A 479 4.14 8.35 8.19
N LEU A 480 3.86 8.79 9.43
CA LEU A 480 4.53 9.92 10.07
C LEU A 480 6.03 9.68 10.33
N ALA A 481 6.47 8.42 10.45
CA ALA A 481 7.87 8.09 10.69
C ALA A 481 8.81 8.69 9.62
N GLY A 482 8.39 8.68 8.35
CA GLY A 482 9.17 9.27 7.26
C GLY A 482 9.29 10.79 7.39
N GLN A 483 8.28 11.48 7.92
CA GLN A 483 8.34 12.93 8.19
C GLN A 483 9.29 13.24 9.35
N VAL A 484 9.36 12.38 10.37
CA VAL A 484 10.32 12.52 11.47
C VAL A 484 11.74 12.36 10.94
N ILE A 485 12.01 11.34 10.11
CA ILE A 485 13.34 11.14 9.50
C ILE A 485 13.72 12.34 8.61
N LEU A 486 12.75 12.88 7.86
CA LEU A 486 12.96 14.09 7.07
C LEU A 486 13.31 15.31 7.94
N ALA A 487 12.59 15.51 9.05
CA ALA A 487 12.88 16.60 9.98
C ALA A 487 14.30 16.48 10.56
N VAL A 488 14.73 15.27 10.93
CA VAL A 488 16.11 15.01 11.36
C VAL A 488 17.13 15.31 10.24
N ALA A 489 16.82 14.98 8.98
CA ALA A 489 17.69 15.30 7.85
C ALA A 489 17.86 16.82 7.66
N PHE A 490 16.80 17.61 7.83
CA PHE A 490 16.88 19.08 7.79
C PHE A 490 17.62 19.66 9.00
N LEU A 491 17.42 19.10 10.20
CA LEU A 491 18.18 19.50 11.38
C LEU A 491 19.69 19.27 11.17
N LEU A 492 20.06 18.09 10.67
CA LEU A 492 21.44 17.78 10.33
C LEU A 492 22.00 18.74 9.28
N LEU A 493 21.21 19.08 8.25
CA LEU A 493 21.62 20.05 7.23
C LEU A 493 21.91 21.42 7.85
N GLY A 494 21.04 21.90 8.73
CA GLY A 494 21.25 23.17 9.45
C GLY A 494 22.50 23.14 10.32
N LEU A 495 22.69 22.08 11.11
CA LEU A 495 23.89 21.90 11.94
C LEU A 495 25.17 21.84 11.10
N ARG A 496 25.13 21.16 9.95
CA ARG A 496 26.28 21.07 9.03
C ARG A 496 26.63 22.43 8.42
N ILE A 497 25.64 23.20 7.99
CA ILE A 497 25.83 24.56 7.45
C ILE A 497 26.49 25.46 8.51
N LEU A 498 25.98 25.46 9.74
CA LEU A 498 26.57 26.22 10.86
C LEU A 498 27.98 25.72 11.20
N GLY A 499 28.23 24.41 11.08
CA GLY A 499 29.56 23.82 11.23
C GLY A 499 30.56 24.33 10.18
N TRP A 500 30.16 24.49 8.91
CA TRP A 500 31.01 25.11 7.88
C TRP A 500 31.28 26.60 8.15
N MET A 501 30.44 27.26 8.94
CA MET A 501 30.67 28.63 9.45
C MET A 501 31.55 28.64 10.72
N HIS A 502 32.19 27.51 11.06
CA HIS A 502 33.06 27.34 12.23
C HIS A 502 32.36 27.60 13.58
N ILE A 503 31.06 27.32 13.67
CA ILE A 503 30.30 27.41 14.93
C ILE A 503 30.50 26.11 15.70
N GLY A 504 31.39 26.13 16.71
CA GLY A 504 31.87 24.92 17.39
C GLY A 504 30.81 24.06 18.08
N TRP A 505 29.72 24.63 18.60
CA TRP A 505 28.63 23.83 19.18
C TRP A 505 27.82 23.08 18.11
N ALA A 506 27.68 23.66 16.92
CA ALA A 506 26.94 23.06 15.82
C ALA A 506 27.75 21.93 15.16
N GLU A 507 29.06 22.09 15.04
CA GLU A 507 29.97 21.03 14.60
C GLU A 507 29.95 19.84 15.56
N ARG A 508 30.05 20.07 16.88
CA ARG A 508 29.89 19.01 17.89
C ARG A 508 28.52 18.35 17.83
N GLY A 509 27.45 19.13 17.68
CA GLY A 509 26.08 18.60 17.56
C GLY A 509 25.89 17.75 16.30
N PHE A 510 26.46 18.18 15.17
CA PHE A 510 26.46 17.41 13.92
C PHE A 510 27.19 16.08 14.11
N SER A 511 28.44 16.10 14.60
CA SER A 511 29.24 14.89 14.80
C SER A 511 28.59 13.93 15.79
N ALA A 512 28.00 14.44 16.88
CA ALA A 512 27.27 13.64 17.86
C ALA A 512 26.10 12.85 17.23
N ILE A 513 25.26 13.51 16.43
CA ILE A 513 24.09 12.86 15.81
C ILE A 513 24.50 11.99 14.62
N PHE A 514 25.53 12.40 13.87
CA PHE A 514 25.90 11.77 12.60
C PHE A 514 26.86 10.59 12.77
N HIS A 515 27.81 10.65 13.70
CA HIS A 515 28.87 9.64 13.90
C HIS A 515 29.01 9.15 15.35
N ASP A 516 29.03 10.04 16.34
CA ASP A 516 29.60 9.70 17.67
C ASP A 516 28.59 9.05 18.64
N ALA A 517 27.28 9.10 18.35
CA ALA A 517 26.28 8.45 19.19
C ALA A 517 26.45 6.92 19.16
N PRO A 518 26.71 6.26 20.31
CA PRO A 518 26.81 4.81 20.36
C PRO A 518 25.45 4.20 20.01
N VAL A 519 25.43 3.29 19.03
CA VAL A 519 24.27 2.50 18.58
C VAL A 519 23.19 3.27 17.79
N ILE A 520 23.08 4.60 17.87
CA ILE A 520 22.03 5.37 17.14
C ILE A 520 22.59 6.62 16.47
N ASN A 521 23.68 6.50 15.71
CA ASN A 521 24.08 7.56 14.80
C ASN A 521 23.29 7.47 13.47
N TYR A 522 23.10 8.62 12.80
CA TYR A 522 22.27 8.69 11.58
C TYR A 522 22.78 7.77 10.48
N ALA A 523 24.11 7.69 10.29
CA ALA A 523 24.71 6.85 9.26
C ALA A 523 24.43 5.35 9.50
N TRP A 524 24.36 4.91 10.74
CA TRP A 524 24.04 3.53 11.09
C TRP A 524 22.53 3.26 11.05
N LEU A 525 21.72 4.14 11.64
CA LEU A 525 20.28 3.97 11.69
C LEU A 525 19.64 4.05 10.31
N VAL A 526 19.95 5.08 9.52
CA VAL A 526 19.26 5.33 8.25
C VAL A 526 19.82 4.48 7.12
N ASP A 527 21.14 4.38 6.96
CA ASP A 527 21.70 3.60 5.84
C ASP A 527 21.70 2.10 6.11
N LEU A 528 22.19 1.68 7.27
CA LEU A 528 22.41 0.27 7.55
C LEU A 528 21.11 -0.39 8.02
N VAL A 529 20.48 0.14 9.07
CA VAL A 529 19.26 -0.46 9.62
C VAL A 529 18.06 -0.22 8.71
N LEU A 530 17.73 1.04 8.41
CA LEU A 530 16.46 1.32 7.73
C LEU A 530 16.50 1.09 6.22
N ALA A 531 17.49 1.62 5.49
CA ALA A 531 17.58 1.46 4.03
C ALA A 531 18.06 0.06 3.62
N GLY A 532 19.08 -0.49 4.29
CA GLY A 532 19.66 -1.80 4.00
C GLY A 532 18.84 -2.97 4.54
N ILE A 533 18.80 -3.12 5.87
CA ILE A 533 18.29 -4.33 6.55
C ILE A 533 16.77 -4.37 6.56
N VAL A 534 16.13 -3.34 7.11
CA VAL A 534 14.67 -3.25 7.24
C VAL A 534 14.03 -3.01 5.88
N GLY A 535 14.66 -2.21 5.02
CA GLY A 535 14.17 -1.89 3.69
C GLY A 535 13.89 -3.15 2.88
N VAL A 536 14.93 -3.89 2.48
CA VAL A 536 14.79 -5.11 1.68
C VAL A 536 14.31 -6.30 2.52
N GLY A 537 14.74 -6.41 3.78
CA GLY A 537 14.39 -7.55 4.63
C GLY A 537 12.90 -7.68 4.93
N LEU A 538 12.16 -6.57 4.96
CA LEU A 538 10.71 -6.57 5.15
C LEU A 538 9.91 -6.85 3.87
N TYR A 539 10.52 -6.86 2.68
CA TYR A 539 9.80 -7.02 1.40
C TYR A 539 8.98 -8.31 1.34
N PHE A 540 9.56 -9.41 1.83
CA PHE A 540 8.96 -10.74 1.78
C PHE A 540 7.79 -10.90 2.75
N HIS A 541 7.68 -10.04 3.76
CA HIS A 541 6.71 -10.18 4.85
C HIS A 541 5.61 -9.14 4.82
N PHE A 542 5.90 -7.90 4.39
CA PHE A 542 4.97 -6.79 4.37
C PHE A 542 4.71 -6.26 2.95
N SER A 543 5.69 -5.90 2.13
CA SER A 543 5.52 -5.52 0.69
C SER A 543 6.83 -4.94 0.18
N GLY A 544 7.04 -4.95 -1.14
CA GLY A 544 8.17 -4.27 -1.78
C GLY A 544 8.31 -2.77 -1.48
N ARG A 545 7.26 -2.11 -0.96
CA ARG A 545 7.27 -0.64 -0.74
C ARG A 545 7.25 -0.19 0.72
N VAL A 546 7.58 -1.08 1.66
CA VAL A 546 7.65 -0.77 3.10
C VAL A 546 8.60 0.39 3.38
N TRP A 547 9.82 0.35 2.83
CA TRP A 547 10.78 1.46 2.91
C TRP A 547 10.21 2.77 2.34
N CYS A 548 9.68 2.72 1.12
CA CYS A 548 9.17 3.90 0.42
C CYS A 548 7.97 4.55 1.13
N ARG A 549 7.16 3.74 1.83
CA ARG A 549 5.97 4.19 2.54
C ARG A 549 6.32 4.79 3.90
N PHE A 550 7.14 4.10 4.70
CA PHE A 550 7.31 4.45 6.10
C PHE A 550 8.60 5.22 6.41
N PHE A 551 9.69 5.01 5.66
CA PHE A 551 11.02 5.40 6.14
C PHE A 551 11.83 6.25 5.16
N CYS A 552 11.50 6.25 3.86
CA CYS A 552 12.25 7.01 2.86
C CYS A 552 12.05 8.53 3.05
N PRO A 553 13.10 9.30 3.39
CA PRO A 553 12.96 10.74 3.67
C PRO A 553 12.65 11.54 2.40
N LEU A 554 13.20 11.14 1.25
CA LEU A 554 12.86 11.74 -0.04
C LEU A 554 11.39 11.49 -0.39
N ALA A 555 10.86 10.30 -0.11
CA ALA A 555 9.43 10.00 -0.30
C ALA A 555 8.53 10.86 0.59
N ALA A 556 8.95 11.14 1.83
CA ALA A 556 8.27 12.02 2.75
C ALA A 556 8.29 13.48 2.28
N LEU A 557 9.43 13.96 1.75
CA LEU A 557 9.54 15.29 1.15
C LEU A 557 8.62 15.42 -0.07
N MET A 558 8.59 14.40 -0.91
CA MET A 558 7.68 14.34 -2.07
C MET A 558 6.19 14.28 -1.69
N HIS A 559 5.82 13.92 -0.46
CA HIS A 559 4.43 14.06 -0.01
C HIS A 559 3.99 15.52 0.07
N ILE A 560 4.94 16.45 0.32
CA ILE A 560 4.67 17.89 0.32
C ILE A 560 4.43 18.35 -1.11
N TYR A 561 5.31 17.98 -2.05
CA TYR A 561 5.19 18.34 -3.47
C TYR A 561 3.94 17.75 -4.12
N ALA A 562 3.59 16.50 -3.78
CA ALA A 562 2.46 15.80 -4.37
C ALA A 562 1.09 16.42 -4.02
N ARG A 563 0.99 17.28 -2.99
CA ARG A 563 -0.23 18.04 -2.70
C ARG A 563 -0.58 19.03 -3.82
N PHE A 564 0.41 19.47 -4.58
CA PHE A 564 0.26 20.40 -5.70
C PHE A 564 0.24 19.69 -7.06
N SER A 565 0.33 18.36 -7.07
CA SER A 565 0.36 17.56 -8.29
C SER A 565 -0.99 17.58 -9.00
N ARG A 566 -0.95 17.66 -10.34
CA ARG A 566 -2.14 17.48 -11.19
C ARG A 566 -2.52 16.01 -11.39
N PHE A 567 -1.62 15.07 -11.11
CA PHE A 567 -1.87 13.63 -11.29
C PHE A 567 -2.96 13.10 -10.36
N GLY A 568 -3.80 12.21 -10.89
CA GLY A 568 -4.77 11.42 -10.12
C GLY A 568 -5.12 10.09 -10.82
N ILE A 569 -5.69 9.16 -10.05
CA ILE A 569 -6.38 8.00 -10.65
C ILE A 569 -7.85 8.34 -10.79
N LEU A 570 -8.30 8.39 -12.03
CA LEU A 570 -9.67 8.67 -12.43
C LEU A 570 -10.51 7.40 -12.31
N ALA A 571 -11.77 7.55 -11.91
CA ALA A 571 -12.67 6.43 -11.67
C ALA A 571 -14.02 6.62 -12.36
N GLU A 572 -14.43 5.66 -13.16
CA GLU A 572 -15.77 5.57 -13.74
C GLU A 572 -16.73 4.91 -12.73
N LYS A 573 -17.38 5.72 -11.88
CA LYS A 573 -18.24 5.26 -10.78
C LYS A 573 -19.24 4.18 -11.21
N LYS A 574 -19.87 4.35 -12.37
CA LYS A 574 -20.90 3.43 -12.90
C LYS A 574 -20.40 1.98 -13.09
N LYS A 575 -19.10 1.79 -13.34
CA LYS A 575 -18.48 0.46 -13.52
C LYS A 575 -17.99 -0.17 -12.21
N CYS A 576 -18.05 0.55 -11.07
CA CYS A 576 -17.49 0.10 -9.81
C CYS A 576 -18.42 -0.87 -9.07
N ILE A 577 -17.92 -2.08 -8.80
CA ILE A 577 -18.65 -3.13 -8.06
C ILE A 577 -18.16 -3.32 -6.62
N SER A 578 -17.35 -2.39 -6.10
CA SER A 578 -16.84 -2.42 -4.70
C SER A 578 -16.21 -3.75 -4.27
N CYS A 579 -15.48 -4.42 -5.18
CA CYS A 579 -14.86 -5.73 -4.95
C CYS A 579 -13.56 -5.69 -4.11
N ASN A 580 -13.04 -4.49 -3.80
CA ASN A 580 -11.83 -4.25 -2.99
C ASN A 580 -10.49 -4.74 -3.59
N VAL A 581 -10.48 -5.27 -4.82
CA VAL A 581 -9.25 -5.78 -5.46
C VAL A 581 -8.22 -4.66 -5.60
N CYS A 582 -8.61 -3.47 -6.05
CA CYS A 582 -7.73 -2.32 -6.24
C CYS A 582 -7.02 -1.87 -4.94
N THR A 583 -7.74 -1.85 -3.81
CA THR A 583 -7.17 -1.57 -2.50
C THR A 583 -6.22 -2.69 -2.06
N SER A 584 -6.61 -3.96 -2.19
CA SER A 584 -5.79 -5.10 -1.74
C SER A 584 -4.45 -5.26 -2.46
N VAL A 585 -4.32 -4.75 -3.69
CA VAL A 585 -3.06 -4.82 -4.46
C VAL A 585 -2.24 -3.53 -4.34
N CYS A 586 -2.72 -2.54 -3.59
CA CYS A 586 -2.05 -1.25 -3.45
C CYS A 586 -0.77 -1.39 -2.62
N HIS A 587 0.37 -1.27 -3.28
CA HIS A 587 1.68 -1.33 -2.62
C HIS A 587 1.89 -0.28 -1.53
N MET A 588 1.12 0.81 -1.54
CA MET A 588 1.23 1.90 -0.57
C MET A 588 0.12 1.85 0.49
N GLY A 589 -0.77 0.85 0.46
CA GLY A 589 -1.82 0.71 1.45
C GLY A 589 -3.02 1.66 1.31
N ILE A 590 -3.10 2.40 0.21
CA ILE A 590 -4.17 3.37 -0.09
C ILE A 590 -5.50 2.64 -0.31
N ASP A 591 -6.59 3.17 0.24
CA ASP A 591 -7.95 2.66 0.03
C ASP A 591 -8.57 3.17 -1.28
N ILE A 592 -8.07 2.64 -2.40
CA ILE A 592 -8.44 3.06 -3.76
C ILE A 592 -9.93 2.81 -4.05
N MET A 593 -10.49 1.72 -3.54
CA MET A 593 -11.90 1.39 -3.72
C MET A 593 -12.82 2.50 -3.18
N ASN A 594 -12.46 3.12 -2.06
CA ASN A 594 -13.27 4.19 -1.47
C ASN A 594 -13.36 5.41 -2.40
N PHE A 595 -12.25 5.82 -3.02
CA PHE A 595 -12.25 6.89 -4.04
C PHE A 595 -13.10 6.49 -5.26
N ALA A 596 -12.90 5.27 -5.75
CA ALA A 596 -13.61 4.75 -6.91
C ALA A 596 -15.13 4.65 -6.72
N ASN A 597 -15.58 4.18 -5.55
CA ASN A 597 -17.00 4.08 -5.21
C ASN A 597 -17.66 5.48 -5.08
N LYS A 598 -16.89 6.47 -4.65
CA LYS A 598 -17.35 7.87 -4.58
C LYS A 598 -17.30 8.58 -5.93
N GLY A 599 -16.61 8.02 -6.93
CA GLY A 599 -16.41 8.67 -8.23
C GLY A 599 -15.47 9.88 -8.16
N VAL A 600 -14.68 10.00 -7.09
CA VAL A 600 -13.70 11.08 -6.95
C VAL A 600 -12.31 10.60 -7.37
N PRO A 601 -11.48 11.46 -7.99
CA PRO A 601 -10.11 11.09 -8.31
C PRO A 601 -9.32 10.74 -7.04
N MET A 602 -8.54 9.67 -7.09
CA MET A 602 -7.58 9.37 -6.04
C MET A 602 -6.35 10.28 -6.19
N LYS A 603 -6.15 11.17 -5.21
CA LYS A 603 -5.04 12.13 -5.10
C LYS A 603 -4.16 11.92 -3.86
N ASP A 604 -4.09 10.68 -3.37
CA ASP A 604 -3.29 10.37 -2.18
C ASP A 604 -1.78 10.60 -2.46
N PRO A 605 -1.07 11.43 -1.67
CA PRO A 605 0.36 11.71 -1.85
C PRO A 605 1.27 10.49 -1.79
N GLU A 606 0.80 9.39 -1.19
CA GLU A 606 1.56 8.15 -1.12
C GLU A 606 1.61 7.42 -2.46
N CYS A 607 0.74 7.77 -3.42
CA CYS A 607 0.68 7.06 -4.69
C CYS A 607 2.00 7.15 -5.48
N VAL A 608 2.54 5.99 -5.83
CA VAL A 608 3.79 5.81 -6.59
C VAL A 608 3.55 5.43 -8.06
N ARG A 609 2.30 5.50 -8.53
CA ARG A 609 1.91 5.21 -9.92
C ARG A 609 2.46 3.86 -10.42
N CYS A 610 2.27 2.78 -9.66
CA CYS A 610 2.76 1.44 -10.01
C CYS A 610 1.85 0.64 -10.98
N SER A 611 0.69 1.20 -11.35
CA SER A 611 -0.39 0.57 -12.14
C SER A 611 -1.11 -0.63 -11.53
N ALA A 612 -0.70 -1.14 -10.37
CA ALA A 612 -1.29 -2.35 -9.80
C ALA A 612 -2.82 -2.29 -9.66
N CYS A 613 -3.37 -1.18 -9.14
CA CYS A 613 -4.82 -1.02 -8.98
C CYS A 613 -5.57 -0.92 -10.31
N VAL A 614 -5.00 -0.18 -11.28
CA VAL A 614 -5.57 0.01 -12.63
C VAL A 614 -5.56 -1.31 -13.42
N GLN A 615 -4.46 -2.04 -13.32
CA GLN A 615 -4.26 -3.30 -14.02
C GLN A 615 -5.16 -4.43 -13.50
N ASN A 616 -5.33 -4.53 -12.18
CA ASN A 616 -6.08 -5.63 -11.56
C ASN A 616 -7.58 -5.30 -11.37
N CYS A 617 -8.06 -4.14 -11.85
CA CYS A 617 -9.47 -3.81 -11.79
C CYS A 617 -10.26 -4.71 -12.78
N PRO A 618 -11.18 -5.57 -12.29
CA PRO A 618 -11.88 -6.53 -13.16
C PRO A 618 -12.89 -5.88 -14.11
N THR A 619 -13.35 -4.67 -13.80
CA THR A 619 -14.38 -3.94 -14.56
C THR A 619 -13.84 -2.69 -15.25
N GLY A 620 -12.52 -2.49 -15.30
CA GLY A 620 -11.92 -1.37 -16.05
C GLY A 620 -12.21 0.04 -15.51
N VAL A 621 -12.63 0.17 -14.24
CA VAL A 621 -13.06 1.44 -13.61
C VAL A 621 -11.98 2.51 -13.58
N LEU A 622 -10.72 2.11 -13.40
CA LEU A 622 -9.63 3.01 -13.05
C LEU A 622 -8.76 3.33 -14.27
N ALA A 623 -8.31 4.59 -14.36
CA ALA A 623 -7.30 5.03 -15.32
C ALA A 623 -6.39 6.09 -14.71
N PHE A 624 -5.18 6.23 -15.24
CA PHE A 624 -4.30 7.33 -14.88
C PHE A 624 -4.64 8.58 -15.69
N GLY A 625 -4.52 9.74 -15.06
CA GLY A 625 -4.71 11.01 -15.73
C GLY A 625 -4.29 12.20 -14.87
N GLN A 626 -4.64 13.38 -15.37
CA GLN A 626 -4.52 14.65 -14.66
C GLN A 626 -5.89 15.23 -14.37
N THR A 627 -5.95 16.00 -13.29
CA THR A 627 -7.14 16.69 -12.81
C THR A 627 -6.79 18.12 -12.45
N ASP A 628 -7.76 19.02 -12.51
CA ASP A 628 -7.64 20.36 -11.97
C ASP A 628 -7.71 20.35 -10.42
N GLN A 629 -7.73 21.53 -9.80
CA GLN A 629 -7.87 21.65 -8.35
C GLN A 629 -9.24 21.18 -7.83
N ALA A 630 -10.31 21.34 -8.64
CA ALA A 630 -11.66 20.87 -8.32
C ALA A 630 -11.83 19.34 -8.45
N GLY A 631 -10.85 18.65 -9.04
CA GLY A 631 -10.91 17.20 -9.28
C GLY A 631 -11.58 16.83 -10.59
N VAL A 632 -11.81 17.78 -11.49
CA VAL A 632 -12.30 17.52 -12.83
C VAL A 632 -11.15 16.96 -13.68
N PRO A 633 -11.35 15.85 -14.42
CA PRO A 633 -10.36 15.31 -15.34
C PRO A 633 -9.96 16.33 -16.41
N ILE A 634 -8.65 16.57 -16.56
CA ILE A 634 -8.08 17.40 -17.64
C ILE A 634 -7.70 16.50 -18.83
N LYS A 635 -6.98 15.41 -18.56
CA LYS A 635 -6.50 14.48 -19.59
C LYS A 635 -6.20 13.10 -19.02
N PHE A 636 -6.33 12.07 -19.84
CA PHE A 636 -5.87 10.72 -19.53
C PHE A 636 -4.41 10.52 -19.93
N ASP A 637 -3.73 9.58 -19.27
CA ASP A 637 -2.40 9.14 -19.68
C ASP A 637 -2.45 8.38 -21.03
N HIS A 638 -1.44 8.60 -21.86
CA HIS A 638 -1.33 7.94 -23.17
C HIS A 638 -0.88 6.48 -23.11
N ILE A 639 -0.30 6.03 -22.00
CA ILE A 639 0.27 4.68 -21.88
C ILE A 639 -0.78 3.74 -21.26
N PRO A 640 -1.28 2.73 -22.00
CA PRO A 640 -2.32 1.84 -21.49
C PRO A 640 -1.85 1.01 -20.30
N ALA A 641 -2.62 1.05 -19.21
CA ALA A 641 -2.32 0.37 -17.94
C ALA A 641 -3.39 -0.65 -17.52
N SER A 642 -4.58 -0.64 -18.13
CA SER A 642 -5.69 -1.55 -17.81
C SER A 642 -5.96 -2.52 -18.96
N PRO A 643 -5.80 -3.84 -18.76
CA PRO A 643 -6.14 -4.83 -19.78
C PRO A 643 -7.62 -4.79 -20.19
N VAL A 644 -8.51 -4.45 -19.25
CA VAL A 644 -9.96 -4.36 -19.53
C VAL A 644 -10.25 -3.19 -20.45
N ARG A 645 -9.75 -1.98 -20.13
CA ARG A 645 -9.94 -0.80 -20.98
C ARG A 645 -9.28 -0.94 -22.35
N MET A 646 -8.16 -1.65 -22.43
CA MET A 646 -7.52 -1.99 -23.71
C MET A 646 -8.44 -2.84 -24.60
N ARG A 647 -9.16 -3.81 -24.02
CA ARG A 647 -10.15 -4.62 -24.76
C ARG A 647 -11.42 -3.84 -25.11
N GLU A 648 -11.81 -2.88 -24.28
CA GLU A 648 -12.96 -2.00 -24.53
C GLU A 648 -12.69 -0.91 -25.57
N GLY A 649 -11.45 -0.74 -26.04
CA GLY A 649 -11.07 0.38 -26.91
C GLY A 649 -11.01 1.75 -26.21
N THR A 650 -11.29 1.82 -24.91
CA THR A 650 -11.28 3.04 -24.08
C THR A 650 -9.92 3.36 -23.46
N GLY A 651 -8.87 2.66 -23.91
CA GLY A 651 -7.55 2.59 -23.29
C GLY A 651 -6.54 3.66 -23.72
N ALA A 652 -6.84 4.47 -24.74
CA ALA A 652 -5.94 5.52 -25.23
C ALA A 652 -6.74 6.69 -25.85
N GLY A 653 -6.54 7.90 -25.33
CA GLY A 653 -6.76 9.18 -26.03
C GLY A 653 -8.11 9.41 -26.70
N HIS A 654 -9.16 9.67 -25.89
CA HIS A 654 -10.24 10.56 -26.30
C HIS A 654 -10.31 11.74 -25.33
#